data_AF-A0AAD3M298-F1
#
_entry.id   AF-A0AAD3M298-F1
#
_cell.length_a   1.000
_cell.length_b   1.000
_cell.length_c   1.000
_cell.angle_alpha   90.00
_cell.angle_beta   90.00
_cell.angle_gamma   90.00
#
_symmetry.space_group_name_H-M   'P 1'
#
loop_
_entity.id
_entity.type
_entity.pdbx_description
1 polymer ?
#
loop_
_entity_poly.entity_id
_entity_poly.type
_entity_poly.pdbx_seq_one_letter_code
_entity_poly.pdbx_strand_id
1 'polypeptide(L)'
;MGGVTGQVQFNSTSQTAHVTVSGTGSCGPLNFSLSEFPVMYGHFAQPCSEANIGSSVFTFTADPASDSTVNVSHLFEQRQNLDDLSLTLQTCNGTKVCTVVSRGETLLTRQARFTGPIAGNVYIRLNTGETYPRLLADLVTIGQVNASQTNITLFGSTSTATSCNVLLGSLDTSALTSLGVVKVGIPLQLAKSRLDLTNFTISTGFLLVRMGSSYKCAQIYNVPVKQVAAVMNMRGIKGYFSFRQASPFDVTELRVNLTNLQNRVGPYHVHHFPFPSVRSPPSSRCSNDNVGGHWNPFKVNINDPTYPNGPGSTHDRYEIGDLSAKHLSLADKNKVDMMFTDFNLPLFGQNSIVGRSVVIHQTDGARYVCASISYPGEVIVGRARFQSPVVGEIWFTQLENNPLSDVSIFVDLSYGNPTMTPTRNHNWHVHTYPISSERDDDGRRCSSTGGHWNPFNIDTGDSSYALHCSPSNPLSCEVGDLSSKHSTINLGTNVGGVEAKNFFTDVTSWLPDSGIIGRSVVIHQKDRGGPRIACANVTMVRVPKASLGSWFGPGMSNGQVWFSQAVPQGPTTINVSLMNLNSLAGGYHVHILPIKPGSVDPCSNANILGHFNPLAWNISNSPAPGAGTVDQYEIGDISGKFGMLTGLDQSEAVYMDPEMPLTGPYSIVGRSIVVHRTNGSRLRCANIIADRNADGRWTIAKAVFNGTVTGTVRM
;
A
#
# COMPACT_ATOMS: atom_id res chain seq x y z
N MET A 1 13.15 -11.87 18.80
CA MET A 1 14.05 -11.45 17.70
C MET A 1 15.38 -12.16 17.86
N GLY A 2 16.14 -12.42 16.79
CA GLY A 2 17.48 -13.02 16.88
C GLY A 2 17.49 -14.44 17.43
N GLY A 3 16.37 -15.16 17.41
CA GLY A 3 16.19 -16.45 18.08
C GLY A 3 15.79 -16.36 19.56
N VAL A 4 15.73 -15.15 20.13
CA VAL A 4 15.26 -14.92 21.51
C VAL A 4 13.75 -14.80 21.55
N THR A 5 13.12 -15.56 22.45
CA THR A 5 11.66 -15.57 22.69
C THR A 5 11.36 -15.46 24.19
N GLY A 6 10.12 -15.12 24.54
CA GLY A 6 9.69 -14.98 25.93
C GLY A 6 9.05 -13.62 26.22
N GLN A 7 8.98 -13.25 27.49
CA GLN A 7 8.35 -12.02 27.97
C GLN A 7 9.12 -11.38 29.12
N VAL A 8 8.96 -10.07 29.26
CA VAL A 8 9.37 -9.32 30.45
C VAL A 8 8.18 -8.50 30.89
N GLN A 9 7.73 -8.71 32.13
CA GLN A 9 6.56 -8.04 32.70
C GLN A 9 7.01 -7.03 33.75
N PHE A 10 6.66 -5.76 33.56
CA PHE A 10 6.91 -4.70 34.53
C PHE A 10 5.66 -4.46 35.36
N ASN A 11 5.79 -4.52 36.68
CA ASN A 11 4.71 -4.23 37.63
C ASN A 11 5.02 -2.92 38.37
N SER A 12 4.22 -1.88 38.11
CA SER A 12 4.40 -0.57 38.73
C SER A 12 4.02 -0.52 40.21
N THR A 13 3.17 -1.44 40.67
CA THR A 13 2.72 -1.51 42.07
C THR A 13 3.76 -2.17 42.96
N SER A 14 4.28 -3.33 42.56
CA SER A 14 5.38 -4.00 43.26
C SER A 14 6.75 -3.44 42.90
N GLN A 15 6.83 -2.59 41.87
CA GLN A 15 8.07 -2.01 41.34
C GLN A 15 9.10 -3.07 40.91
N THR A 16 8.63 -4.15 40.29
CA THR A 16 9.45 -5.29 39.87
C THR A 16 9.37 -5.55 38.37
N ALA A 17 10.44 -6.10 37.81
CA ALA A 17 10.48 -6.68 36.47
C ALA A 17 10.59 -8.21 36.58
N HIS A 18 9.61 -8.94 36.07
CA HIS A 18 9.63 -10.40 35.97
C HIS A 18 10.09 -10.81 34.57
N VAL A 19 11.16 -11.61 34.50
CA VAL A 19 11.87 -11.95 33.26
C VAL A 19 11.77 -13.45 33.01
N THR A 20 11.15 -13.80 31.88
CA THR A 20 11.07 -15.18 31.39
C THR A 20 11.43 -15.20 29.91
N VAL A 21 12.72 -15.38 29.60
CA VAL A 21 13.25 -15.36 28.22
C VAL A 21 14.07 -16.61 27.92
N SER A 22 14.09 -17.03 26.65
CA SER A 22 14.85 -18.17 26.17
C SER A 22 15.62 -17.82 24.88
N GLY A 23 16.59 -18.65 24.51
CA GLY A 23 17.39 -18.44 23.29
C GLY A 23 18.53 -17.42 23.43
N THR A 24 18.89 -17.03 24.65
CA THR A 24 19.96 -16.06 24.92
C THR A 24 21.37 -16.65 24.96
N GLY A 25 21.51 -17.98 24.98
CA GLY A 25 22.77 -18.68 25.24
C GLY A 25 23.12 -18.75 26.73
N SER A 26 24.29 -19.31 27.04
CA SER A 26 24.76 -19.56 28.42
C SER A 26 26.00 -18.72 28.75
N CYS A 27 25.86 -17.66 29.55
CA CYS A 27 26.97 -16.80 29.97
C CYS A 27 26.72 -16.05 31.30
N GLY A 28 25.74 -16.49 32.10
CA GLY A 28 25.35 -15.83 33.34
C GLY A 28 24.33 -14.69 33.14
N PRO A 29 24.19 -13.79 34.13
CA PRO A 29 23.21 -12.71 34.08
C PRO A 29 23.43 -11.75 32.90
N LEU A 30 22.34 -11.32 32.28
CA LEU A 30 22.34 -10.42 31.13
C LEU A 30 21.85 -9.03 31.52
N ASN A 31 22.35 -8.02 30.82
CA ASN A 31 21.88 -6.64 30.93
C ASN A 31 20.69 -6.41 30.01
N PHE A 32 19.61 -5.94 30.60
CA PHE A 32 18.40 -5.46 29.94
C PHE A 32 18.41 -3.94 29.98
N SER A 33 18.13 -3.29 28.86
CA SER A 33 18.15 -1.83 28.73
C SER A 33 16.84 -1.32 28.14
N LEU A 34 16.28 -0.28 28.74
CA LEU A 34 15.14 0.46 28.20
C LEU A 34 15.64 1.68 27.44
N SER A 35 15.21 1.86 26.19
CA SER A 35 15.55 3.03 25.37
C SER A 35 14.32 3.87 25.02
N GLU A 36 14.56 5.14 24.70
CA GLU A 36 13.55 6.21 24.61
C GLU A 36 12.49 6.02 23.52
N PHE A 37 12.75 5.22 22.48
CA PHE A 37 11.94 5.15 21.28
C PHE A 37 11.50 3.71 20.96
N PRO A 38 10.25 3.50 20.52
CA PRO A 38 9.74 2.15 20.27
C PRO A 38 10.34 1.55 19.00
N VAL A 39 10.47 0.23 19.01
CA VAL A 39 10.91 -0.55 17.84
C VAL A 39 9.88 -0.42 16.71
N MET A 40 10.35 -0.10 15.50
CA MET A 40 9.55 -0.19 14.28
C MET A 40 9.79 -1.55 13.60
N TYR A 41 8.86 -2.48 13.81
CA TYR A 41 8.99 -3.88 13.39
C TYR A 41 9.04 -4.08 11.87
N GLY A 42 10.14 -4.67 11.36
CA GLY A 42 10.34 -4.94 9.93
C GLY A 42 10.66 -3.72 9.06
N HIS A 43 10.85 -2.54 9.66
CA HIS A 43 11.23 -1.32 8.93
C HIS A 43 12.73 -1.27 8.60
N PHE A 44 13.58 -1.82 9.45
CA PHE A 44 15.04 -1.69 9.35
C PHE A 44 15.73 -3.04 9.47
N ALA A 45 16.90 -3.19 8.84
CA ALA A 45 17.73 -4.40 8.96
C ALA A 45 18.32 -4.57 10.37
N GLN A 46 18.56 -3.46 11.08
CA GLN A 46 19.04 -3.43 12.47
C GLN A 46 18.08 -2.64 13.36
N PRO A 47 16.88 -3.17 13.64
CA PRO A 47 15.84 -2.43 14.34
C PRO A 47 16.21 -2.04 15.77
N CYS A 48 17.16 -2.75 16.40
CA CYS A 48 17.61 -2.52 17.78
C CYS A 48 18.82 -1.58 17.91
N SER A 49 19.31 -1.00 16.81
CA SER A 49 20.43 -0.06 16.87
C SER A 49 20.01 1.21 17.61
N GLU A 50 20.94 1.86 18.32
CA GLU A 50 20.65 3.12 19.02
C GLU A 50 20.11 4.19 18.06
N ALA A 51 20.53 4.17 16.79
CA ALA A 51 20.00 5.04 15.74
C ALA A 51 18.49 4.88 15.48
N ASN A 52 17.91 3.72 15.82
CA ASN A 52 16.50 3.39 15.60
C ASN A 52 15.64 3.46 16.87
N ILE A 53 16.20 3.15 18.04
CA ILE A 53 15.47 3.10 19.33
C ILE A 53 15.90 4.16 20.35
N GLY A 54 16.91 4.97 20.03
CA GLY A 54 17.46 5.97 20.94
C GLY A 54 18.37 5.39 22.04
N SER A 55 18.92 6.29 22.83
CA SER A 55 19.85 5.97 23.92
C SER A 55 19.13 5.21 25.04
N SER A 56 19.88 4.38 25.78
CA SER A 56 19.36 3.71 26.97
C SER A 56 19.13 4.74 28.08
N VAL A 57 17.96 4.66 28.73
CA VAL A 57 17.59 5.49 29.89
C VAL A 57 17.62 4.70 31.20
N PHE A 58 17.59 3.38 31.14
CA PHE A 58 17.61 2.53 32.32
C PHE A 58 18.16 1.16 31.99
N THR A 59 18.96 0.59 32.89
CA THR A 59 19.51 -0.76 32.74
C THR A 59 19.31 -1.54 34.03
N PHE A 60 18.93 -2.81 33.91
CA PHE A 60 18.90 -3.77 35.02
C PHE A 60 19.48 -5.10 34.56
N THR A 61 19.88 -5.93 35.52
CA THR A 61 20.47 -7.23 35.25
C THR A 61 19.50 -8.32 35.72
N ALA A 62 19.29 -9.33 34.87
CA ALA A 62 18.49 -10.50 35.20
C ALA A 62 19.17 -11.76 34.66
N ASP A 63 19.00 -12.88 35.35
CA ASP A 63 19.48 -14.17 34.85
C ASP A 63 18.39 -14.80 33.98
N PRO A 64 18.59 -14.94 32.66
CA PRO A 64 17.61 -15.57 31.78
C PRO A 64 17.52 -17.10 31.98
N ALA A 65 18.49 -17.73 32.66
CA ALA A 65 18.46 -19.17 32.93
C ALA A 65 17.54 -19.55 34.09
N SER A 66 17.07 -18.56 34.87
CA SER A 66 16.14 -18.75 35.97
C SER A 66 14.95 -17.78 35.82
N ASP A 67 13.76 -18.22 36.21
CA ASP A 67 12.61 -17.31 36.29
C ASP A 67 12.92 -16.26 37.37
N SER A 68 13.19 -15.03 36.95
CA SER A 68 13.80 -14.02 37.82
C SER A 68 12.90 -12.80 37.98
N THR A 69 12.71 -12.40 39.25
CA THR A 69 12.03 -11.14 39.60
C THR A 69 13.07 -10.17 40.11
N VAL A 70 13.22 -9.03 39.43
CA VAL A 70 14.22 -8.00 39.72
C VAL A 70 13.54 -6.76 40.27
N ASN A 71 14.12 -6.16 41.31
CA ASN A 71 13.67 -4.87 41.81
C ASN A 71 14.09 -3.75 40.84
N VAL A 72 13.11 -2.98 40.36
CA VAL A 72 13.31 -1.84 39.46
C VAL A 72 12.63 -0.58 40.01
N SER A 73 12.60 -0.42 41.34
CA SER A 73 12.06 0.78 42.03
C SER A 73 12.58 2.11 41.45
N HIS A 74 13.89 2.22 41.23
CA HIS A 74 14.50 3.40 40.63
C HIS A 74 13.97 3.76 39.23
N LEU A 75 13.50 2.78 38.45
CA LEU A 75 12.85 3.04 37.17
C LEU A 75 11.51 3.77 37.40
N PHE A 76 10.70 3.29 38.34
CA PHE A 76 9.38 3.83 38.62
C PHE A 76 9.40 5.14 39.42
N GLU A 77 10.50 5.43 40.14
CA GLU A 77 10.78 6.76 40.69
C GLU A 77 10.95 7.82 39.59
N GLN A 78 11.54 7.44 38.47
CA GLN A 78 11.81 8.35 37.34
C GLN A 78 10.66 8.37 36.33
N ARG A 79 10.00 7.24 36.10
CA ARG A 79 9.00 7.05 35.04
C ARG A 79 7.89 6.11 35.49
N GLN A 80 6.70 6.66 35.66
CA GLN A 80 5.51 5.85 35.98
C GLN A 80 4.96 5.09 34.76
N ASN A 81 5.19 5.61 33.55
CA ASN A 81 4.68 5.05 32.31
C ASN A 81 5.85 4.60 31.41
N LEU A 82 5.89 3.29 31.11
CA LEU A 82 6.94 2.66 30.30
C LEU A 82 6.51 2.37 28.85
N ASP A 83 5.26 2.67 28.48
CA ASP A 83 4.77 2.44 27.13
C ASP A 83 5.62 3.18 26.11
N ASP A 84 5.79 2.56 24.94
CA ASP A 84 6.57 3.08 23.82
C ASP A 84 8.09 3.16 24.08
N LEU A 85 8.59 2.62 25.18
CA LEU A 85 10.02 2.35 25.32
C LEU A 85 10.37 1.05 24.59
N SER A 86 11.60 0.93 24.09
CA SER A 86 12.10 -0.37 23.65
C SER A 86 12.84 -1.06 24.78
N LEU A 87 12.54 -2.34 25.02
CA LEU A 87 13.38 -3.21 25.83
C LEU A 87 14.41 -3.89 24.94
N THR A 88 15.67 -3.86 25.34
CA THR A 88 16.77 -4.51 24.63
C THR A 88 17.60 -5.37 25.55
N LEU A 89 18.18 -6.43 24.99
CA LEU A 89 19.25 -7.20 25.63
C LEU A 89 20.26 -7.62 24.57
N GLN A 90 21.47 -7.91 25.01
CA GLN A 90 22.47 -8.57 24.18
C GLN A 90 22.63 -10.01 24.65
N THR A 91 22.46 -10.96 23.74
CA THR A 91 22.64 -12.38 24.02
C THR A 91 24.11 -12.71 24.30
N CYS A 92 24.37 -13.90 24.83
CA CYS A 92 25.72 -14.37 25.12
C CYS A 92 26.65 -14.45 23.91
N ASN A 93 26.09 -14.59 22.70
CA ASN A 93 26.85 -14.58 21.44
C ASN A 93 26.96 -13.17 20.81
N GLY A 94 26.58 -12.13 21.54
CA GLY A 94 26.70 -10.74 21.09
C GLY A 94 25.55 -10.22 20.23
N THR A 95 24.49 -11.01 20.00
CA THR A 95 23.33 -10.58 19.21
C THR A 95 22.46 -9.61 20.01
N LYS A 96 22.29 -8.38 19.53
CA LYS A 96 21.37 -7.41 20.14
C LYS A 96 19.95 -7.69 19.67
N VAL A 97 19.03 -7.83 20.61
CA VAL A 97 17.60 -8.07 20.35
C VAL A 97 16.76 -7.03 21.08
N CYS A 98 15.55 -6.78 20.58
CA CYS A 98 14.67 -5.76 21.14
C CYS A 98 13.19 -6.06 20.91
N THR A 99 12.36 -5.44 21.73
CA THR A 99 10.89 -5.41 21.61
C THR A 99 10.35 -4.10 22.19
N VAL A 100 9.09 -3.77 21.94
CA VAL A 100 8.40 -2.63 22.55
C VAL A 100 7.82 -3.05 23.90
N VAL A 101 7.95 -2.17 24.89
CA VAL A 101 7.19 -2.24 26.15
C VAL A 101 5.84 -1.58 25.89
N SER A 102 4.76 -2.33 26.05
CA SER A 102 3.40 -1.86 25.76
C SER A 102 2.39 -2.54 26.68
N ARG A 103 1.40 -1.76 27.13
CA ARG A 103 0.20 -2.28 27.79
C ARG A 103 -0.91 -2.70 26.80
N GLY A 104 -0.74 -2.43 25.51
CA GLY A 104 -1.70 -2.80 24.47
C GLY A 104 -2.94 -1.89 24.37
N GLU A 105 -2.92 -0.71 25.00
CA GLU A 105 -4.09 0.17 25.14
C GLU A 105 -3.94 1.52 24.43
N THR A 106 -3.13 1.60 23.35
CA THR A 106 -2.99 2.85 22.58
C THR A 106 -4.33 3.28 21.99
N LEU A 107 -4.82 4.42 22.47
CA LEU A 107 -6.07 5.05 22.05
C LEU A 107 -5.89 5.83 20.74
N LEU A 108 -4.76 6.51 20.61
CA LEU A 108 -4.52 7.44 19.51
C LEU A 108 -3.04 7.51 19.15
N THR A 109 -2.76 7.53 17.85
CA THR A 109 -1.47 7.91 17.28
C THR A 109 -1.69 9.05 16.29
N ARG A 110 -0.97 10.16 16.47
CA ARG A 110 -0.90 11.27 15.51
C ARG A 110 0.54 11.44 15.03
N GLN A 111 0.72 12.05 13.87
CA GLN A 111 2.01 12.28 13.25
C GLN A 111 2.08 13.69 12.68
N ALA A 112 3.22 14.34 12.88
CA ALA A 112 3.62 15.53 12.14
C ALA A 112 4.96 15.24 11.47
N ARG A 113 5.19 15.83 10.29
CA ARG A 113 6.44 15.68 9.56
C ARG A 113 7.04 17.03 9.23
N PHE A 114 8.28 17.23 9.65
CA PHE A 114 9.09 18.37 9.21
C PHE A 114 9.86 18.01 7.93
N THR A 115 10.07 19.01 7.09
CA THR A 115 10.79 18.92 5.81
C THR A 115 11.68 20.14 5.63
N GLY A 116 12.71 20.03 4.78
CA GLY A 116 13.74 21.06 4.65
C GLY A 116 14.84 20.89 5.72
N PRO A 117 15.52 21.96 6.17
CA PRO A 117 16.77 21.86 6.94
C PRO A 117 16.71 21.00 8.21
N ILE A 118 15.54 20.91 8.84
CA ILE A 118 15.23 19.90 9.85
C ILE A 118 14.10 19.06 9.27
N ALA A 119 14.36 17.77 9.09
CA ALA A 119 13.42 16.82 8.53
C ALA A 119 13.20 15.64 9.46
N GLY A 120 12.03 15.01 9.35
CA GLY A 120 11.72 13.81 10.14
C GLY A 120 10.33 13.83 10.71
N ASN A 121 10.03 12.83 11.54
CA ASN A 121 8.69 12.59 12.06
C ASN A 121 8.64 12.88 13.56
N VAL A 122 7.51 13.44 13.98
CA VAL A 122 7.11 13.51 15.38
C VAL A 122 5.80 12.75 15.53
N TYR A 123 5.80 11.73 16.38
CA TYR A 123 4.61 10.96 16.73
C TYR A 123 4.07 11.39 18.09
N ILE A 124 2.76 11.49 18.21
CA ILE A 124 2.06 11.82 19.46
C ILE A 124 1.17 10.63 19.79
N ARG A 125 1.44 9.95 20.90
CA ARG A 125 0.74 8.72 21.30
C ARG A 125 0.04 8.91 22.64
N LEU A 126 -1.22 8.48 22.72
CA LEU A 126 -2.02 8.50 23.94
C LEU A 126 -2.59 7.11 24.20
N ASN A 127 -2.46 6.62 25.43
CA ASN A 127 -3.13 5.38 25.86
C ASN A 127 -4.50 5.69 26.45
N THR A 128 -5.37 4.69 26.43
CA THR A 128 -6.69 4.74 27.07
C THR A 128 -6.52 5.00 28.58
N GLY A 129 -7.32 5.90 29.13
CA GLY A 129 -7.26 6.26 30.56
C GLY A 129 -6.13 7.23 30.96
N GLU A 130 -5.19 7.54 30.06
CA GLU A 130 -4.15 8.55 30.30
C GLU A 130 -4.65 9.94 29.91
N THR A 131 -4.23 10.97 30.66
CA THR A 131 -4.62 12.37 30.38
C THR A 131 -3.71 13.03 29.35
N TYR A 132 -2.40 12.76 29.43
CA TYR A 132 -1.40 13.42 28.59
C TYR A 132 -0.72 12.45 27.64
N PRO A 133 -0.44 12.87 26.39
CA PRO A 133 0.24 12.03 25.43
C PRO A 133 1.76 12.07 25.62
N ARG A 134 2.41 11.09 24.99
CA ARG A 134 3.85 11.01 24.79
C ARG A 134 4.18 11.52 23.42
N LEU A 135 5.27 12.26 23.30
CA LEU A 135 5.79 12.73 22.03
C LEU A 135 7.11 12.03 21.72
N LEU A 136 7.19 11.42 20.54
CA LEU A 136 8.33 10.67 20.05
C LEU A 136 8.88 11.37 18.81
N ALA A 137 10.05 11.99 18.93
CA ALA A 137 10.67 12.75 17.86
C ALA A 137 11.84 11.99 17.24
N ASP A 138 11.85 11.97 15.91
CA ASP A 138 12.92 11.45 15.07
C ASP A 138 13.23 12.51 14.03
N LEU A 139 14.10 13.46 14.41
CA LEU A 139 14.43 14.63 13.62
C LEU A 139 15.91 14.61 13.27
N VAL A 140 16.22 15.05 12.06
CA VAL A 140 17.57 15.09 11.51
C VAL A 140 17.80 16.41 10.78
N THR A 141 18.99 16.99 10.96
CA THR A 141 19.46 18.11 10.15
C THR A 141 19.91 17.60 8.79
N ILE A 142 19.45 18.22 7.71
CA ILE A 142 19.83 17.85 6.34
C ILE A 142 20.44 19.04 5.59
N GLY A 143 21.15 18.77 4.49
CA GLY A 143 21.77 19.81 3.67
C GLY A 143 23.07 20.38 4.25
N GLN A 144 23.70 19.69 5.20
CA GLN A 144 24.94 20.11 5.87
C GLN A 144 25.80 18.90 6.23
N VAL A 145 27.03 18.81 5.70
CA VAL A 145 27.96 17.71 6.02
C VAL A 145 28.54 17.81 7.42
N ASN A 146 28.87 19.02 7.86
CA ASN A 146 29.51 19.29 9.15
C ASN A 146 28.52 19.76 10.21
N ALA A 147 27.24 19.41 10.07
CA ALA A 147 26.27 19.70 11.12
C ALA A 147 26.66 18.96 12.40
N SER A 148 26.44 19.59 13.55
CA SER A 148 26.47 18.93 14.84
C SER A 148 25.05 18.56 15.25
N GLN A 149 24.93 17.55 16.11
CA GLN A 149 23.66 17.30 16.79
C GLN A 149 23.28 18.55 17.59
N THR A 150 22.01 18.92 17.53
CA THR A 150 21.49 20.11 18.23
C THR A 150 20.28 19.75 19.07
N ASN A 151 19.97 20.62 20.02
CA ASN A 151 18.75 20.55 20.80
C ASN A 151 17.85 21.71 20.38
N ILE A 152 16.59 21.42 20.11
CA ILE A 152 15.59 22.42 19.72
C ILE A 152 14.39 22.36 20.63
N THR A 153 13.78 23.52 20.89
CA THR A 153 12.49 23.58 21.58
C THR A 153 11.37 23.35 20.56
N LEU A 154 10.51 22.39 20.86
CA LEU A 154 9.31 22.11 20.09
C LEU A 154 8.12 22.88 20.67
N PHE A 155 7.36 23.53 19.81
CA PHE A 155 6.19 24.32 20.19
C PHE A 155 4.93 23.71 19.59
N GLY A 156 3.82 23.76 20.32
CA GLY A 156 2.48 23.41 19.85
C GLY A 156 1.65 24.66 19.59
N SER A 157 0.81 24.61 18.55
CA SER A 157 -0.21 25.64 18.27
C SER A 157 -1.59 25.00 18.11
N THR A 158 -2.59 25.61 18.75
CA THR A 158 -4.03 25.27 18.62
C THR A 158 -4.73 26.08 17.52
N SER A 159 -3.96 26.74 16.64
CA SER A 159 -4.51 27.51 15.53
C SER A 159 -5.39 26.65 14.62
N THR A 160 -6.46 27.26 14.10
CA THR A 160 -7.39 26.65 13.14
C THR A 160 -7.00 26.93 11.68
N ALA A 161 -5.78 27.41 11.43
CA ALA A 161 -5.27 27.62 10.08
C ALA A 161 -5.38 26.35 9.24
N THR A 162 -5.63 26.49 7.94
CA THR A 162 -5.80 25.33 7.03
C THR A 162 -4.48 24.73 6.58
N SER A 163 -3.37 25.46 6.70
CA SER A 163 -2.03 25.00 6.34
C SER A 163 -0.94 25.72 7.13
N CYS A 164 0.26 25.16 7.13
CA CYS A 164 1.44 25.80 7.70
C CYS A 164 1.77 27.16 7.08
N ASN A 165 1.56 27.35 5.77
CA ASN A 165 1.82 28.64 5.12
C ASN A 165 0.89 29.73 5.65
N VAL A 166 -0.39 29.41 5.84
CA VAL A 166 -1.37 30.33 6.43
C VAL A 166 -1.01 30.64 7.89
N LEU A 167 -0.69 29.61 8.68
CA LEU A 167 -0.27 29.81 10.07
C LEU A 167 0.96 30.70 10.20
N LEU A 168 2.00 30.43 9.42
CA LEU A 168 3.25 31.19 9.48
C LEU A 168 3.08 32.65 9.01
N GLY A 169 2.13 32.92 8.10
CA GLY A 169 1.81 34.27 7.66
C GLY A 169 1.14 35.16 8.71
N SER A 170 0.52 34.56 9.73
CA SER A 170 -0.19 35.28 10.81
C SER A 170 0.19 34.74 12.20
N LEU A 171 1.42 34.28 12.37
CA LEU A 171 1.85 33.59 13.59
C LEU A 171 1.94 34.55 14.77
N ASP A 172 1.09 34.35 15.78
CA ASP A 172 1.28 34.93 17.11
C ASP A 172 2.17 34.00 17.95
N THR A 173 3.42 34.42 18.16
CA THR A 173 4.41 33.63 18.92
C THR A 173 4.09 33.55 20.40
N SER A 174 3.29 34.46 20.94
CA SER A 174 2.87 34.45 22.36
C SER A 174 1.82 33.37 22.65
N ALA A 175 1.09 32.93 21.62
CA ALA A 175 0.10 31.85 21.70
C ALA A 175 0.72 30.44 21.59
N LEU A 176 2.03 30.33 21.37
CA LEU A 176 2.72 29.05 21.25
C LEU A 176 2.95 28.41 22.62
N THR A 177 2.59 27.13 22.75
CA THR A 177 2.89 26.35 23.96
C THR A 177 4.22 25.63 23.78
N SER A 178 5.18 25.87 24.67
CA SER A 178 6.43 25.09 24.69
C SER A 178 6.15 23.66 25.16
N LEU A 179 6.46 22.68 24.31
CA LEU A 179 6.24 21.26 24.61
C LEU A 179 7.47 20.60 25.23
N GLY A 180 8.67 21.15 25.02
CA GLY A 180 9.92 20.63 25.55
C GLY A 180 11.05 20.68 24.54
N VAL A 181 12.22 20.17 24.94
CA VAL A 181 13.44 20.15 24.13
C VAL A 181 13.64 18.75 23.53
N VAL A 182 13.83 18.68 22.21
CA VAL A 182 14.13 17.44 21.50
C VAL A 182 15.49 17.53 20.83
N LYS A 183 16.16 16.38 20.71
CA LYS A 183 17.41 16.24 19.97
C LYS A 183 17.11 16.21 18.47
N VAL A 184 17.98 16.85 17.69
CA VAL A 184 18.03 16.78 16.24
C VAL A 184 19.34 16.11 15.88
N GLY A 185 19.24 14.92 15.29
CA GLY A 185 20.39 14.16 14.82
C GLY A 185 21.02 14.76 13.56
N ILE A 186 22.03 14.08 13.07
CA ILE A 186 22.61 14.30 11.73
C ILE A 186 22.53 12.98 10.96
N PRO A 187 22.64 12.97 9.62
CA PRO A 187 22.41 11.74 8.85
C PRO A 187 23.34 10.57 9.19
N LEU A 188 24.53 10.87 9.74
CA LEU A 188 25.50 9.89 10.25
C LEU A 188 25.27 9.47 11.71
N GLN A 189 24.56 10.29 12.48
CA GLN A 189 24.32 10.11 13.91
C GLN A 189 22.90 10.55 14.24
N LEU A 190 21.95 9.66 13.92
CA LEU A 190 20.53 9.86 14.20
C LEU A 190 20.30 10.01 15.70
N ALA A 191 19.32 10.83 16.07
CA ALA A 191 18.93 11.03 17.45
C ALA A 191 17.42 10.80 17.57
N LYS A 192 17.03 10.07 18.61
CA LYS A 192 15.63 9.96 19.02
C LYS A 192 15.41 10.81 20.26
N SER A 193 14.18 11.24 20.47
CA SER A 193 13.79 11.93 21.69
C SER A 193 12.39 11.54 22.11
N ARG A 194 12.19 11.52 23.41
CA ARG A 194 10.90 11.28 24.03
C ARG A 194 10.58 12.42 24.99
N LEU A 195 9.37 12.97 24.88
CA LEU A 195 8.81 13.88 25.85
C LEU A 195 7.55 13.25 26.44
N ASP A 196 7.55 13.03 27.75
CA ASP A 196 6.36 12.69 28.51
C ASP A 196 5.70 14.02 28.93
N LEU A 197 4.63 14.41 28.23
CA LEU A 197 4.04 15.73 28.40
C LEU A 197 3.21 15.78 29.69
N THR A 198 3.25 16.91 30.38
CA THR A 198 2.39 17.22 31.54
C THR A 198 1.33 18.25 31.23
N ASN A 199 1.39 18.84 30.03
CA ASN A 199 0.42 19.80 29.52
C ASN A 199 0.37 19.67 27.99
N PHE A 200 -0.77 19.23 27.46
CA PHE A 200 -1.00 19.15 26.02
C PHE A 200 -2.50 19.25 25.72
N THR A 201 -2.87 20.19 24.85
CA THR A 201 -4.26 20.31 24.40
C THR A 201 -4.47 19.46 23.16
N ILE A 202 -5.46 18.57 23.16
CA ILE A 202 -5.73 17.69 22.02
C ILE A 202 -6.11 18.44 20.74
N SER A 203 -6.58 19.69 20.86
CA SER A 203 -6.82 20.62 19.76
C SER A 203 -5.55 21.20 19.12
N THR A 204 -4.36 20.87 19.64
CA THR A 204 -3.10 21.22 18.97
C THR A 204 -3.10 20.61 17.57
N GLY A 205 -3.03 21.48 16.56
CA GLY A 205 -3.09 21.13 15.14
C GLY A 205 -1.74 21.23 14.46
N PHE A 206 -0.78 21.96 15.04
CA PHE A 206 0.52 22.22 14.45
C PHE A 206 1.65 22.11 15.46
N LEU A 207 2.79 21.63 14.99
CA LEU A 207 4.07 21.69 15.68
C LEU A 207 4.97 22.71 14.99
N LEU A 208 5.73 23.47 15.77
CA LEU A 208 6.66 24.46 15.28
C LEU A 208 8.04 24.30 15.92
N VAL A 209 9.07 24.58 15.14
CA VAL A 209 10.46 24.66 15.61
C VAL A 209 11.05 25.99 15.17
N ARG A 210 11.79 26.65 16.07
CA ARG A 210 12.41 27.95 15.79
C ARG A 210 13.70 27.74 14.99
N MET A 211 13.84 28.46 13.89
CA MET A 211 15.00 28.46 12.99
C MET A 211 15.48 29.90 12.79
N GLY A 212 16.48 30.32 13.59
CA GLY A 212 16.94 31.71 13.62
C GLY A 212 15.82 32.67 14.03
N SER A 213 15.48 33.60 13.15
CA SER A 213 14.37 34.55 13.34
C SER A 213 13.00 34.03 12.88
N SER A 214 12.95 32.82 12.29
CA SER A 214 11.74 32.25 11.69
C SER A 214 11.28 30.97 12.40
N TYR A 215 10.11 30.46 12.01
CA TYR A 215 9.63 29.15 12.45
C TYR A 215 9.42 28.23 11.24
N LYS A 216 9.73 26.95 11.44
CA LYS A 216 9.24 25.87 10.58
C LYS A 216 8.01 25.25 11.25
N CYS A 217 7.05 24.86 10.42
CA CYS A 217 5.77 24.33 10.85
C CYS A 217 5.56 22.94 10.25
N ALA A 218 4.95 22.05 11.03
CA ALA A 218 4.43 20.77 10.59
C ALA A 218 3.01 20.59 11.11
N GLN A 219 2.07 20.26 10.22
CA GLN A 219 0.68 19.97 10.60
C GLN A 219 0.57 18.56 11.18
N ILE A 220 -0.29 18.40 12.18
CA ILE A 220 -0.51 17.14 12.88
C ILE A 220 -1.71 16.41 12.25
N TYR A 221 -1.46 15.22 11.74
CA TYR A 221 -2.45 14.32 11.16
C TYR A 221 -2.67 13.12 12.06
N ASN A 222 -3.89 12.56 12.06
CA ASN A 222 -4.12 11.27 12.68
C ASN A 222 -3.45 10.17 11.85
N VAL A 223 -2.85 9.19 12.53
CA VAL A 223 -2.36 7.96 11.89
C VAL A 223 -3.47 6.93 12.01
N PRO A 224 -4.27 6.69 10.95
CA PRO A 224 -5.33 5.70 11.01
C PRO A 224 -4.72 4.29 11.08
N VAL A 225 -5.42 3.41 11.77
CA VAL A 225 -5.16 1.97 11.74
C VAL A 225 -5.20 1.51 10.27
N LYS A 226 -4.17 0.78 9.83
CA LYS A 226 -4.20 0.15 8.51
C LYS A 226 -4.84 -1.22 8.64
N GLN A 227 -5.99 -1.41 7.99
CA GLN A 227 -6.60 -2.71 7.80
C GLN A 227 -6.76 -2.97 6.30
N VAL A 228 -6.12 -4.01 5.79
CA VAL A 228 -6.07 -4.36 4.37
C VAL A 228 -6.32 -5.84 4.17
N ALA A 229 -6.78 -6.23 2.98
CA ALA A 229 -7.06 -7.62 2.69
C ALA A 229 -6.65 -8.02 1.26
N ALA A 230 -6.28 -9.29 1.10
CA ALA A 230 -6.17 -9.97 -0.19
C ALA A 230 -7.31 -10.98 -0.30
N VAL A 231 -8.31 -10.68 -1.13
CA VAL A 231 -9.51 -11.52 -1.31
C VAL A 231 -9.21 -12.62 -2.31
N MET A 232 -9.23 -13.87 -1.84
CA MET A 232 -8.98 -15.06 -2.66
C MET A 232 -10.30 -15.54 -3.26
N ASN A 233 -10.34 -15.59 -4.59
CA ASN A 233 -11.51 -16.07 -5.33
C ASN A 233 -11.05 -16.59 -6.70
N MET A 234 -10.27 -17.68 -6.69
CA MET A 234 -9.61 -18.21 -7.88
C MET A 234 -9.45 -19.73 -7.80
N ARG A 235 -9.60 -20.44 -8.93
CA ARG A 235 -9.40 -21.91 -9.06
C ARG A 235 -10.08 -22.74 -7.98
N GLY A 236 -11.31 -22.37 -7.61
CA GLY A 236 -12.10 -23.04 -6.59
C GLY A 236 -11.80 -22.60 -5.15
N ILE A 237 -10.68 -21.93 -4.86
CA ILE A 237 -10.35 -21.44 -3.51
C ILE A 237 -11.04 -20.09 -3.27
N LYS A 238 -11.81 -20.02 -2.17
CA LYS A 238 -12.48 -18.80 -1.69
C LYS A 238 -12.01 -18.42 -0.30
N GLY A 239 -11.93 -17.12 -0.03
CA GLY A 239 -11.65 -16.58 1.30
C GLY A 239 -10.82 -15.30 1.25
N TYR A 240 -9.99 -15.07 2.25
CA TYR A 240 -9.13 -13.88 2.32
C TYR A 240 -7.94 -14.06 3.27
N PHE A 241 -6.95 -13.21 3.05
CA PHE A 241 -5.94 -12.81 4.03
C PHE A 241 -6.28 -11.40 4.50
N SER A 242 -6.36 -11.15 5.80
CA SER A 242 -6.58 -9.83 6.38
C SER A 242 -5.40 -9.46 7.25
N PHE A 243 -4.91 -8.23 7.09
CA PHE A 243 -3.79 -7.69 7.84
C PHE A 243 -4.24 -6.42 8.57
N ARG A 244 -3.92 -6.29 9.85
CA ARG A 244 -4.22 -5.11 10.66
C ARG A 244 -2.99 -4.67 11.44
N GLN A 245 -2.63 -3.40 11.36
CA GLN A 245 -1.56 -2.79 12.14
C GLN A 245 -1.99 -1.40 12.61
N ALA A 246 -1.97 -1.17 13.92
CA ALA A 246 -2.51 0.04 14.52
C ALA A 246 -1.64 1.28 14.26
N SER A 247 -0.32 1.13 14.30
CA SER A 247 0.66 2.16 13.97
C SER A 247 1.99 1.51 13.51
N PRO A 248 2.98 2.29 13.03
CA PRO A 248 4.30 1.75 12.66
C PRO A 248 5.07 1.05 13.80
N PHE A 249 4.61 1.20 15.03
CA PHE A 249 5.26 0.66 16.24
C PHE A 249 4.56 -0.59 16.79
N ASP A 250 3.38 -0.90 16.26
CA ASP A 250 2.59 -2.05 16.69
C ASP A 250 2.86 -3.23 15.76
N VAL A 251 2.66 -4.44 16.27
CA VAL A 251 2.77 -5.68 15.49
C VAL A 251 1.60 -5.83 14.52
N THR A 252 1.77 -6.63 13.48
CA THR A 252 0.72 -6.86 12.49
C THR A 252 -0.10 -8.10 12.86
N GLU A 253 -1.41 -7.94 13.01
CA GLU A 253 -2.36 -9.06 13.12
C GLU A 253 -2.66 -9.60 11.72
N LEU A 254 -2.52 -10.91 11.53
CA LEU A 254 -2.81 -11.64 10.30
C LEU A 254 -3.97 -12.61 10.54
N ARG A 255 -5.06 -12.50 9.79
CA ARG A 255 -6.12 -13.50 9.72
C ARG A 255 -6.15 -14.18 8.36
N VAL A 256 -6.18 -15.52 8.35
CA VAL A 256 -6.27 -16.35 7.15
C VAL A 256 -7.56 -17.16 7.21
N ASN A 257 -8.52 -16.85 6.33
CA ASN A 257 -9.76 -17.59 6.21
C ASN A 257 -9.87 -18.11 4.79
N LEU A 258 -9.76 -19.42 4.58
CA LEU A 258 -9.81 -20.02 3.25
C LEU A 258 -10.62 -21.32 3.26
N THR A 259 -11.28 -21.60 2.16
CA THR A 259 -12.11 -22.78 1.95
C THR A 259 -11.77 -23.46 0.63
N ASN A 260 -12.14 -24.75 0.54
CA ASN A 260 -11.98 -25.55 -0.68
C ASN A 260 -10.52 -25.68 -1.14
N LEU A 261 -9.60 -25.84 -0.18
CA LEU A 261 -8.17 -26.04 -0.45
C LEU A 261 -7.87 -27.43 -1.03
N GLN A 262 -8.73 -28.42 -0.75
CA GLN A 262 -8.67 -29.79 -1.27
C GLN A 262 -7.32 -30.50 -1.06
N ASN A 263 -6.54 -30.11 -0.03
CA ASN A 263 -5.19 -30.62 0.23
C ASN A 263 -4.22 -30.43 -0.96
N ARG A 264 -4.46 -29.45 -1.85
CA ARG A 264 -3.65 -29.22 -3.07
C ARG A 264 -2.54 -28.18 -2.90
N VAL A 265 -2.61 -27.40 -1.83
CA VAL A 265 -1.76 -26.23 -1.60
C VAL A 265 -0.99 -26.36 -0.29
N GLY A 266 0.09 -25.61 -0.16
CA GLY A 266 0.88 -25.58 1.07
C GLY A 266 1.43 -24.19 1.36
N PRO A 267 2.57 -23.79 0.77
CA PRO A 267 3.19 -22.51 1.06
C PRO A 267 2.37 -21.32 0.58
N TYR A 268 2.49 -20.20 1.28
CA TYR A 268 1.91 -18.93 0.86
C TYR A 268 2.77 -17.76 1.30
N HIS A 269 2.90 -16.77 0.40
CA HIS A 269 3.84 -15.68 0.56
C HIS A 269 3.23 -14.34 0.10
N VAL A 270 3.77 -13.24 0.62
CA VAL A 270 3.64 -11.92 -0.02
C VAL A 270 4.65 -11.83 -1.15
N HIS A 271 4.20 -11.43 -2.34
CA HIS A 271 5.02 -11.26 -3.54
C HIS A 271 5.21 -9.78 -3.88
N HIS A 272 6.10 -9.46 -4.82
CA HIS A 272 6.48 -8.07 -5.12
C HIS A 272 5.34 -7.21 -5.69
N PHE A 273 4.58 -7.71 -6.66
CA PHE A 273 3.73 -6.89 -7.52
C PHE A 273 2.24 -7.11 -7.28
N PRO A 274 1.37 -6.09 -7.50
CA PRO A 274 -0.07 -6.28 -7.48
C PRO A 274 -0.50 -7.28 -8.56
N PHE A 275 -1.55 -8.03 -8.27
CA PHE A 275 -2.19 -8.92 -9.22
C PHE A 275 -2.81 -8.12 -10.39
N PRO A 276 -2.47 -8.43 -11.64
CA PRO A 276 -2.98 -7.68 -12.79
C PRO A 276 -4.45 -8.00 -13.09
N SER A 277 -5.12 -7.04 -13.73
CA SER A 277 -6.45 -7.23 -14.31
C SER A 277 -6.48 -8.42 -15.28
N VAL A 278 -7.67 -8.98 -15.47
CA VAL A 278 -7.87 -10.15 -16.32
C VAL A 278 -7.39 -9.94 -17.76
N ARG A 279 -6.61 -10.90 -18.26
CA ARG A 279 -6.03 -10.92 -19.61
C ARG A 279 -5.82 -12.34 -20.09
N SER A 280 -5.71 -12.52 -21.41
CA SER A 280 -5.42 -13.83 -22.03
C SER A 280 -3.90 -14.09 -22.13
N PRO A 281 -3.42 -15.33 -21.92
CA PRO A 281 -4.17 -16.49 -21.42
C PRO A 281 -4.37 -16.42 -19.89
N PRO A 282 -5.52 -16.88 -19.34
CA PRO A 282 -5.80 -16.81 -17.89
C PRO A 282 -4.84 -17.64 -17.01
N SER A 283 -4.26 -18.72 -17.56
CA SER A 283 -3.40 -19.65 -16.81
C SER A 283 -2.09 -19.01 -16.33
N SER A 284 -1.63 -17.94 -16.96
CA SER A 284 -0.38 -17.25 -16.61
C SER A 284 -0.56 -16.19 -15.52
N ARG A 285 -1.75 -16.02 -14.94
CA ARG A 285 -2.05 -14.81 -14.14
C ARG A 285 -1.30 -14.70 -12.83
N CYS A 286 -0.99 -15.81 -12.16
CA CYS A 286 -0.09 -15.83 -11.02
C CYS A 286 1.36 -16.13 -11.42
N SER A 287 1.78 -15.94 -12.68
CA SER A 287 3.16 -16.21 -13.12
C SER A 287 4.17 -15.28 -12.44
N ASN A 288 5.45 -15.65 -12.53
CA ASN A 288 6.55 -14.81 -12.07
C ASN A 288 6.53 -13.41 -12.69
N ASP A 289 6.20 -13.30 -13.98
CA ASP A 289 6.13 -12.01 -14.67
C ASP A 289 5.03 -11.09 -14.12
N ASN A 290 3.99 -11.65 -13.50
CA ASN A 290 2.85 -10.87 -13.02
C ASN A 290 2.97 -10.46 -11.56
N VAL A 291 3.39 -11.38 -10.69
CA VAL A 291 3.45 -11.13 -9.24
C VAL A 291 4.87 -10.97 -8.70
N GLY A 292 5.89 -11.37 -9.47
CA GLY A 292 7.29 -11.33 -9.05
C GLY A 292 7.66 -12.45 -8.06
N GLY A 293 8.86 -12.36 -7.49
CA GLY A 293 9.33 -13.22 -6.40
C GLY A 293 8.72 -12.89 -5.04
N HIS A 294 9.20 -13.55 -3.98
CA HIS A 294 8.80 -13.29 -2.60
C HIS A 294 9.30 -11.92 -2.13
N TRP A 295 8.53 -11.25 -1.27
CA TRP A 295 8.94 -9.99 -0.67
C TRP A 295 10.06 -10.19 0.36
N ASN A 296 11.31 -9.95 -0.04
CA ASN A 296 12.51 -10.13 0.79
C ASN A 296 13.42 -8.88 0.76
N PRO A 297 13.01 -7.75 1.35
CA PRO A 297 13.76 -6.50 1.27
C PRO A 297 15.12 -6.54 1.97
N PHE A 298 15.27 -7.40 2.98
CA PHE A 298 16.53 -7.59 3.69
C PHE A 298 17.45 -8.63 3.06
N LYS A 299 17.03 -9.24 1.93
CA LYS A 299 17.79 -10.25 1.20
C LYS A 299 18.26 -11.40 2.11
N VAL A 300 17.36 -11.85 2.99
CA VAL A 300 17.59 -13.02 3.84
C VAL A 300 17.95 -14.20 2.93
N ASN A 301 19.06 -14.88 3.21
CA ASN A 301 19.52 -16.01 2.40
C ASN A 301 18.71 -17.27 2.75
N ILE A 302 17.72 -17.60 1.91
CA ILE A 302 16.88 -18.79 2.09
C ILE A 302 17.62 -20.12 1.90
N ASN A 303 18.81 -20.09 1.29
CA ASN A 303 19.64 -21.29 1.10
C ASN A 303 20.62 -21.51 2.27
N ASP A 304 20.64 -20.60 3.26
CA ASP A 304 21.45 -20.78 4.45
C ASP A 304 20.92 -21.98 5.27
N PRO A 305 21.76 -22.92 5.72
CA PRO A 305 21.32 -24.05 6.55
C PRO A 305 20.64 -23.64 7.87
N THR A 306 20.85 -22.39 8.31
CA THR A 306 20.21 -21.82 9.50
C THR A 306 18.87 -21.13 9.21
N TYR A 307 18.46 -21.04 7.95
CA TYR A 307 17.12 -20.58 7.59
C TYR A 307 16.08 -21.53 8.19
N PRO A 308 15.09 -21.04 8.96
CA PRO A 308 14.15 -21.93 9.63
C PRO A 308 13.20 -22.64 8.63
N ASN A 309 13.11 -23.97 8.74
CA ASN A 309 12.28 -24.82 7.86
C ASN A 309 10.83 -24.97 8.33
N GLY A 310 10.22 -23.87 8.78
CA GLY A 310 8.86 -23.84 9.33
C GLY A 310 8.75 -22.99 10.60
N PRO A 311 7.58 -23.04 11.25
CA PRO A 311 7.30 -22.17 12.41
C PRO A 311 8.17 -22.50 13.62
N GLY A 312 8.28 -21.54 14.54
CA GLY A 312 8.97 -21.72 15.83
C GLY A 312 10.27 -20.94 15.99
N SER A 313 10.73 -20.23 14.95
CA SER A 313 11.80 -19.23 15.08
C SER A 313 11.23 -17.82 15.19
N THR A 314 12.09 -16.83 15.44
CA THR A 314 11.68 -15.43 15.50
C THR A 314 11.49 -14.86 14.09
N HIS A 315 10.46 -14.04 13.86
CA HIS A 315 10.04 -13.66 12.51
C HIS A 315 11.05 -12.82 11.70
N ASP A 316 12.05 -12.24 12.36
CA ASP A 316 13.18 -11.55 11.75
C ASP A 316 14.16 -12.49 11.01
N ARG A 317 14.08 -13.80 11.25
CA ARG A 317 14.91 -14.83 10.60
C ARG A 317 14.39 -15.26 9.22
N TYR A 318 13.18 -14.85 8.86
CA TYR A 318 12.51 -15.23 7.62
C TYR A 318 12.49 -14.06 6.64
N GLU A 319 12.26 -14.36 5.36
CA GLU A 319 11.84 -13.32 4.41
C GLU A 319 10.59 -12.61 4.95
N ILE A 320 10.46 -11.30 4.76
CA ILE A 320 9.26 -10.56 5.25
C ILE A 320 7.98 -11.21 4.69
N GLY A 321 8.00 -11.60 3.41
CA GLY A 321 6.87 -12.21 2.73
C GLY A 321 6.63 -13.69 3.04
N ASP A 322 7.49 -14.39 3.76
CA ASP A 322 7.31 -15.84 4.03
C ASP A 322 6.35 -16.09 5.18
N LEU A 323 5.05 -16.06 4.87
CA LEU A 323 3.99 -16.19 5.87
C LEU A 323 3.81 -17.63 6.32
N SER A 324 3.91 -18.61 5.41
CA SER A 324 3.73 -20.01 5.76
C SER A 324 4.83 -20.55 6.67
N ALA A 325 6.10 -20.17 6.46
CA ALA A 325 7.19 -20.63 7.32
C ALA A 325 7.19 -19.91 8.68
N LYS A 326 6.73 -18.65 8.76
CA LYS A 326 6.57 -17.96 10.05
C LYS A 326 5.45 -18.57 10.90
N HIS A 327 4.32 -18.91 10.28
CA HIS A 327 3.07 -19.19 10.99
C HIS A 327 2.63 -20.67 10.88
N LEU A 328 2.16 -21.09 9.71
CA LEU A 328 1.72 -22.46 9.44
C LEU A 328 1.58 -22.69 7.93
N SER A 329 1.87 -23.90 7.44
CA SER A 329 1.56 -24.32 6.05
C SER A 329 0.07 -24.67 5.87
N LEU A 330 -0.45 -24.52 4.64
CA LEU A 330 -1.79 -24.96 4.25
C LEU A 330 -1.85 -26.45 3.83
N ALA A 331 -0.72 -27.16 3.87
CA ALA A 331 -0.66 -28.57 3.51
C ALA A 331 -1.65 -29.41 4.34
N ASP A 332 -2.28 -30.37 3.67
CA ASP A 332 -3.27 -31.30 4.27
C ASP A 332 -4.50 -30.61 4.89
N LYS A 333 -4.76 -29.34 4.53
CA LYS A 333 -5.97 -28.61 4.93
C LYS A 333 -6.95 -28.54 3.77
N ASN A 334 -8.24 -28.65 4.11
CA ASN A 334 -9.34 -28.32 3.20
C ASN A 334 -9.95 -26.93 3.47
N LYS A 335 -9.90 -26.48 4.74
CA LYS A 335 -10.35 -25.17 5.18
C LYS A 335 -9.49 -24.68 6.34
N VAL A 336 -9.34 -23.37 6.48
CA VAL A 336 -8.66 -22.73 7.60
C VAL A 336 -9.39 -21.45 8.03
N ASP A 337 -9.40 -21.16 9.32
CA ASP A 337 -9.70 -19.85 9.90
C ASP A 337 -8.73 -19.65 11.06
N MET A 338 -7.68 -18.88 10.83
CA MET A 338 -6.53 -18.76 11.73
C MET A 338 -6.21 -17.28 11.95
N MET A 339 -5.72 -16.96 13.15
CA MET A 339 -5.27 -15.63 13.51
C MET A 339 -3.87 -15.71 14.10
N PHE A 340 -2.98 -14.83 13.66
CA PHE A 340 -1.58 -14.77 14.04
C PHE A 340 -1.15 -13.33 14.33
N THR A 341 -0.07 -13.20 15.08
CA THR A 341 0.65 -11.94 15.30
C THR A 341 2.00 -12.02 14.60
N ASP A 342 2.31 -11.06 13.74
CA ASP A 342 3.56 -10.98 12.99
C ASP A 342 4.40 -9.76 13.40
N PHE A 343 5.60 -10.04 13.94
CA PHE A 343 6.58 -9.05 14.39
C PHE A 343 7.53 -8.57 13.28
N ASN A 344 7.34 -8.98 12.03
CA ASN A 344 8.21 -8.63 10.91
C ASN A 344 7.42 -8.58 9.58
N LEU A 345 6.23 -7.97 9.60
CA LEU A 345 5.34 -7.80 8.43
C LEU A 345 4.70 -6.40 8.43
N PRO A 346 5.46 -5.33 8.14
CA PRO A 346 4.96 -3.97 8.28
C PRO A 346 3.88 -3.64 7.23
N LEU A 347 2.89 -2.85 7.64
CA LEU A 347 1.92 -2.15 6.78
C LEU A 347 2.30 -0.68 6.56
N PHE A 348 3.25 -0.14 7.32
CA PHE A 348 3.77 1.23 7.18
C PHE A 348 5.21 1.25 6.66
N GLY A 349 5.64 2.38 6.10
CA GLY A 349 7.02 2.60 5.73
C GLY A 349 7.47 1.85 4.46
N GLN A 350 8.75 1.97 4.14
CA GLN A 350 9.33 1.49 2.87
C GLN A 350 9.17 -0.01 2.63
N ASN A 351 9.06 -0.80 3.71
CA ASN A 351 8.90 -2.25 3.61
C ASN A 351 7.43 -2.73 3.63
N SER A 352 6.47 -1.80 3.58
CA SER A 352 5.05 -2.10 3.61
C SER A 352 4.64 -3.12 2.55
N ILE A 353 3.74 -4.03 2.93
CA ILE A 353 3.11 -5.01 2.03
C ILE A 353 1.85 -4.47 1.32
N VAL A 354 1.39 -3.26 1.66
CA VAL A 354 0.19 -2.66 1.06
C VAL A 354 0.40 -2.46 -0.45
N GLY A 355 -0.61 -2.83 -1.25
CA GLY A 355 -0.57 -2.74 -2.71
C GLY A 355 0.24 -3.84 -3.42
N ARG A 356 0.85 -4.76 -2.67
CA ARG A 356 1.50 -5.97 -3.21
C ARG A 356 0.49 -7.09 -3.46
N SER A 357 0.91 -8.35 -3.52
CA SER A 357 0.01 -9.50 -3.63
C SER A 357 0.34 -10.63 -2.65
N VAL A 358 -0.65 -11.45 -2.35
CA VAL A 358 -0.46 -12.76 -1.70
C VAL A 358 -0.58 -13.84 -2.76
N VAL A 359 0.30 -14.84 -2.70
CA VAL A 359 0.27 -16.02 -3.58
C VAL A 359 0.24 -17.27 -2.73
N ILE A 360 -0.66 -18.19 -3.06
CA ILE A 360 -0.70 -19.55 -2.51
C ILE A 360 -0.11 -20.48 -3.57
N HIS A 361 0.76 -21.39 -3.12
CA HIS A 361 1.46 -22.36 -3.96
C HIS A 361 0.88 -23.76 -3.75
N GLN A 362 0.97 -24.57 -4.80
CA GLN A 362 0.87 -26.01 -4.68
C GLN A 362 2.00 -26.56 -3.81
N THR A 363 1.86 -27.81 -3.34
CA THR A 363 2.85 -28.47 -2.48
C THR A 363 4.20 -28.69 -3.17
N ASP A 364 4.24 -28.68 -4.51
CA ASP A 364 5.47 -28.72 -5.32
C ASP A 364 6.14 -27.34 -5.50
N GLY A 365 5.56 -26.27 -4.92
CA GLY A 365 6.04 -24.90 -5.03
C GLY A 365 5.50 -24.12 -6.22
N ALA A 366 4.71 -24.73 -7.12
CA ALA A 366 4.12 -24.03 -8.25
C ALA A 366 3.07 -23.00 -7.78
N ARG A 367 3.14 -21.76 -8.28
CA ARG A 367 2.15 -20.72 -7.97
C ARG A 367 0.75 -21.15 -8.43
N TYR A 368 -0.23 -21.10 -7.54
CA TYR A 368 -1.57 -21.64 -7.79
C TYR A 368 -2.64 -20.56 -7.88
N VAL A 369 -2.84 -19.79 -6.81
CA VAL A 369 -3.81 -18.69 -6.73
C VAL A 369 -3.16 -17.46 -6.13
N CYS A 370 -3.65 -16.28 -6.49
CA CYS A 370 -3.07 -15.02 -6.06
C CYS A 370 -4.12 -13.90 -6.03
N ALA A 371 -3.85 -12.89 -5.20
CA ALA A 371 -4.69 -11.70 -5.09
C ALA A 371 -3.88 -10.48 -4.62
N SER A 372 -4.23 -9.29 -5.09
CA SER A 372 -3.65 -8.02 -4.60
C SER A 372 -4.07 -7.76 -3.15
N ILE A 373 -3.16 -7.22 -2.36
CA ILE A 373 -3.43 -6.64 -1.05
C ILE A 373 -4.01 -5.24 -1.27
N SER A 374 -5.21 -5.01 -0.75
CA SER A 374 -5.94 -3.75 -0.90
C SER A 374 -5.26 -2.57 -0.18
N TYR A 375 -5.80 -1.37 -0.39
CA TYR A 375 -5.47 -0.18 0.38
C TYR A 375 -6.47 -0.02 1.54
N PRO A 376 -6.07 0.63 2.66
CA PRO A 376 -6.91 0.73 3.87
C PRO A 376 -8.03 1.78 3.79
N GLY A 377 -8.23 2.41 2.63
CA GLY A 377 -9.25 3.43 2.42
C GLY A 377 -9.24 3.95 0.98
N GLU A 378 -9.96 5.05 0.73
CA GLU A 378 -9.95 5.74 -0.56
C GLU A 378 -8.56 6.27 -0.89
N VAL A 379 -8.22 6.19 -2.18
CA VAL A 379 -6.90 6.53 -2.68
C VAL A 379 -6.98 7.48 -3.86
N ILE A 380 -5.96 8.33 -3.97
CA ILE A 380 -5.66 9.09 -5.18
C ILE A 380 -4.60 8.31 -5.96
N VAL A 381 -4.85 8.15 -7.26
CA VAL A 381 -3.96 7.42 -8.17
C VAL A 381 -3.43 8.38 -9.23
N GLY A 382 -2.10 8.47 -9.37
CA GLY A 382 -1.40 9.12 -10.47
C GLY A 382 -0.84 8.09 -11.45
N ARG A 383 -0.83 8.40 -12.75
CA ARG A 383 -0.22 7.56 -13.78
C ARG A 383 0.61 8.35 -14.77
N ALA A 384 1.83 7.89 -15.01
CA ALA A 384 2.67 8.29 -16.13
C ALA A 384 2.68 7.18 -17.20
N ARG A 385 2.26 7.50 -18.44
CA ARG A 385 2.20 6.54 -19.55
C ARG A 385 3.24 6.88 -20.61
N PHE A 386 4.15 5.96 -20.86
CA PHE A 386 5.23 6.08 -21.83
C PHE A 386 4.85 5.40 -23.15
N GLN A 387 5.14 6.04 -24.28
CA GLN A 387 4.72 5.58 -25.61
C GLN A 387 5.90 5.24 -26.54
N SER A 388 7.04 5.91 -26.39
CA SER A 388 8.25 5.68 -27.19
C SER A 388 9.45 6.46 -26.61
N PRO A 389 10.71 6.03 -26.79
CA PRO A 389 11.12 4.66 -27.15
C PRO A 389 10.90 3.68 -25.99
N VAL A 390 10.72 4.20 -24.77
CA VAL A 390 10.25 3.47 -23.61
C VAL A 390 8.73 3.39 -23.68
N VAL A 391 8.18 2.20 -23.40
CA VAL A 391 6.75 1.92 -23.34
C VAL A 391 6.39 1.40 -21.96
N GLY A 392 5.12 1.57 -21.59
CA GLY A 392 4.57 1.06 -20.34
C GLY A 392 4.09 2.19 -19.43
N GLU A 393 3.96 1.89 -18.15
CA GLU A 393 3.31 2.79 -17.20
C GLU A 393 4.02 2.81 -15.83
N ILE A 394 3.94 3.95 -15.16
CA ILE A 394 4.23 4.08 -13.73
C ILE A 394 2.95 4.53 -13.04
N TRP A 395 2.60 3.82 -11.97
CA TRP A 395 1.44 4.07 -11.14
C TRP A 395 1.88 4.53 -9.75
N PHE A 396 1.24 5.58 -9.24
CA PHE A 396 1.47 6.15 -7.92
C PHE A 396 0.15 6.11 -7.14
N THR A 397 0.11 5.48 -5.96
CA THR A 397 -1.13 5.33 -5.17
C THR A 397 -0.92 5.76 -3.73
N GLN A 398 -1.73 6.70 -3.26
CA GLN A 398 -1.66 7.26 -1.90
C GLN A 398 -3.07 7.40 -1.31
N LEU A 399 -3.22 7.33 0.02
CA LEU A 399 -4.50 7.59 0.68
C LEU A 399 -4.94 9.05 0.50
N GLU A 400 -6.21 9.25 0.14
CA GLU A 400 -6.76 10.59 -0.14
C GLU A 400 -6.78 11.49 1.11
N ASN A 401 -7.23 10.93 2.24
CA ASN A 401 -7.44 11.67 3.49
C ASN A 401 -6.24 11.57 4.46
N ASN A 402 -5.08 11.11 4.00
CA ASN A 402 -3.86 11.06 4.82
C ASN A 402 -2.63 11.58 4.04
N PRO A 403 -2.40 12.90 4.09
CA PRO A 403 -1.27 13.56 3.45
C PRO A 403 0.13 13.14 3.91
N LEU A 404 0.28 12.26 4.90
CA LEU A 404 1.59 11.73 5.31
C LEU A 404 1.70 10.22 5.06
N SER A 405 0.67 9.60 4.46
CA SER A 405 0.69 8.18 4.16
C SER A 405 1.77 7.84 3.15
N ASP A 406 2.26 6.61 3.22
CA ASP A 406 3.17 6.07 2.22
C ASP A 406 2.53 6.11 0.81
N VAL A 407 3.38 6.16 -0.21
CA VAL A 407 2.96 6.08 -1.62
C VAL A 407 3.49 4.80 -2.25
N SER A 408 2.58 3.96 -2.73
CA SER A 408 2.93 2.79 -3.51
C SER A 408 3.25 3.19 -4.95
N ILE A 409 4.43 2.82 -5.44
CA ILE A 409 4.86 3.05 -6.82
C ILE A 409 4.98 1.70 -7.53
N PHE A 410 4.24 1.50 -8.60
CA PHE A 410 4.39 0.34 -9.48
C PHE A 410 4.89 0.79 -10.85
N VAL A 411 6.08 0.34 -11.21
CA VAL A 411 6.76 0.62 -12.48
C VAL A 411 6.64 -0.62 -13.36
N ASP A 412 6.24 -0.46 -14.62
CA ASP A 412 6.27 -1.50 -15.65
C ASP A 412 6.74 -0.85 -16.96
N LEU A 413 8.05 -0.85 -17.19
CA LEU A 413 8.67 -0.13 -18.32
C LEU A 413 9.63 -1.02 -19.10
N SER A 414 9.60 -0.88 -20.42
CA SER A 414 10.47 -1.61 -21.35
C SER A 414 10.76 -0.76 -22.58
N TYR A 415 11.73 -1.16 -23.39
CA TYR A 415 11.85 -0.66 -24.75
C TYR A 415 10.72 -1.21 -25.62
N GLY A 416 10.05 -0.34 -26.36
CA GLY A 416 8.96 -0.72 -27.25
C GLY A 416 9.44 -1.43 -28.53
N ASN A 417 10.70 -1.25 -28.90
CA ASN A 417 11.30 -1.91 -30.03
C ASN A 417 12.07 -3.17 -29.56
N PRO A 418 11.65 -4.39 -29.99
CA PRO A 418 12.26 -5.64 -29.54
C PRO A 418 13.71 -5.84 -30.02
N THR A 419 14.19 -5.07 -30.99
CA THR A 419 15.58 -5.14 -31.48
C THR A 419 16.55 -4.27 -30.69
N MET A 420 16.07 -3.47 -29.72
CA MET A 420 16.94 -2.65 -28.88
C MET A 420 17.77 -3.51 -27.93
N THR A 421 19.00 -3.09 -27.67
CA THR A 421 19.84 -3.71 -26.65
C THR A 421 19.30 -3.35 -25.26
N PRO A 422 19.07 -4.32 -24.36
CA PRO A 422 18.73 -4.05 -22.97
C PRO A 422 19.79 -3.18 -22.29
N THR A 423 19.35 -2.26 -21.44
CA THR A 423 20.22 -1.32 -20.73
C THR A 423 19.85 -1.28 -19.25
N ARG A 424 20.80 -0.79 -18.43
CA ARG A 424 20.70 -0.85 -16.98
C ARG A 424 20.97 0.51 -16.33
N ASN A 425 20.60 0.60 -15.07
CA ASN A 425 20.95 1.72 -14.20
C ASN A 425 20.46 3.08 -14.69
N HIS A 426 19.23 3.15 -15.22
CA HIS A 426 18.61 4.41 -15.59
C HIS A 426 18.17 5.16 -14.34
N ASN A 427 18.64 6.41 -14.21
CA ASN A 427 18.00 7.33 -13.27
C ASN A 427 16.62 7.69 -13.81
N TRP A 428 15.69 7.94 -12.90
CA TRP A 428 14.32 8.32 -13.15
C TRP A 428 13.84 9.23 -12.03
N HIS A 429 13.19 10.32 -12.43
CA HIS A 429 12.83 11.39 -11.52
C HIS A 429 11.47 11.98 -11.89
N VAL A 430 10.79 12.56 -10.89
CA VAL A 430 9.70 13.49 -11.13
C VAL A 430 10.29 14.88 -11.40
N HIS A 431 9.89 15.50 -12.49
CA HIS A 431 10.30 16.85 -12.88
C HIS A 431 9.22 17.88 -12.58
N THR A 432 9.61 19.15 -12.55
CA THR A 432 8.73 20.24 -12.08
C THR A 432 7.54 20.47 -13.01
N TYR A 433 7.73 20.43 -14.32
CA TYR A 433 6.72 20.80 -15.32
C TYR A 433 6.23 19.59 -16.13
N PRO A 434 5.02 19.65 -16.70
CA PRO A 434 4.58 18.67 -17.69
C PRO A 434 5.41 18.75 -18.97
N ILE A 435 5.29 17.73 -19.83
CA ILE A 435 5.89 17.74 -21.17
C ILE A 435 5.13 18.72 -22.09
N SER A 436 5.83 19.36 -23.04
CA SER A 436 5.26 20.35 -23.97
C SER A 436 4.32 19.74 -25.02
N SER A 437 4.49 18.47 -25.33
CA SER A 437 3.78 17.76 -26.39
C SER A 437 3.82 16.26 -26.15
N GLU A 438 2.71 15.58 -26.41
CA GLU A 438 2.62 14.11 -26.43
C GLU A 438 3.07 13.53 -27.80
N ARG A 439 3.37 14.38 -28.80
CA ARG A 439 3.82 13.93 -30.11
C ARG A 439 5.24 13.37 -30.07
N ASP A 440 5.46 12.25 -30.74
CA ASP A 440 6.76 11.58 -30.80
C ASP A 440 7.79 12.29 -31.70
N ASP A 441 7.36 13.18 -32.59
CA ASP A 441 8.22 14.00 -33.45
C ASP A 441 8.81 15.23 -32.73
N ASP A 442 8.29 15.60 -31.55
CA ASP A 442 8.86 16.66 -30.71
C ASP A 442 10.06 16.15 -29.91
N GLY A 443 11.25 16.22 -30.52
CA GLY A 443 12.51 15.86 -29.87
C GLY A 443 12.86 16.72 -28.64
N ARG A 444 12.15 17.83 -28.38
CA ARG A 444 12.35 18.69 -27.20
C ARG A 444 11.29 18.48 -26.12
N ARG A 445 10.35 17.55 -26.29
CA ARG A 445 9.24 17.33 -25.34
C ARG A 445 9.72 17.12 -23.91
N CYS A 446 10.79 16.35 -23.72
CA CYS A 446 11.33 16.09 -22.37
C CYS A 446 12.16 17.25 -21.81
N SER A 447 12.65 18.18 -22.63
CA SER A 447 13.40 19.35 -22.16
C SER A 447 12.50 20.36 -21.44
N SER A 448 11.23 20.45 -21.85
CA SER A 448 10.23 21.36 -21.26
C SER A 448 9.91 21.08 -19.79
N THR A 449 10.23 19.89 -19.28
CA THR A 449 9.87 19.46 -17.92
C THR A 449 10.63 20.19 -16.81
N GLY A 450 11.66 20.98 -17.16
CA GLY A 450 12.48 21.72 -16.19
C GLY A 450 13.38 20.81 -15.35
N GLY A 451 13.76 21.26 -14.16
CA GLY A 451 14.54 20.47 -13.19
C GLY A 451 13.69 19.44 -12.44
N HIS A 452 14.35 18.66 -11.60
CA HIS A 452 13.71 17.73 -10.69
C HIS A 452 12.76 18.47 -9.72
N TRP A 453 11.70 17.80 -9.28
CA TRP A 453 10.73 18.39 -8.38
C TRP A 453 11.28 18.45 -6.94
N ASN A 454 11.57 19.67 -6.48
CA ASN A 454 12.21 19.92 -5.19
C ASN A 454 11.44 20.99 -4.37
N PRO A 455 10.23 20.68 -3.87
CA PRO A 455 9.37 21.65 -3.18
C PRO A 455 9.93 22.09 -1.82
N PHE A 456 10.90 21.36 -1.26
CA PHE A 456 11.51 21.65 0.03
C PHE A 456 12.87 22.34 -0.09
N ASN A 457 13.28 22.71 -1.32
CA ASN A 457 14.54 23.39 -1.61
C ASN A 457 15.76 22.66 -1.01
N ILE A 458 15.81 21.33 -1.16
CA ILE A 458 16.98 20.53 -0.81
C ILE A 458 18.16 21.00 -1.66
N ASP A 459 19.29 21.34 -1.03
CA ASP A 459 20.49 21.76 -1.75
C ASP A 459 21.18 20.54 -2.38
N THR A 460 21.01 20.37 -3.68
CA THR A 460 21.62 19.28 -4.46
C THR A 460 23.09 19.54 -4.81
N GLY A 461 23.59 20.76 -4.60
CA GLY A 461 24.97 21.14 -4.86
C GLY A 461 25.91 20.90 -3.67
N ASP A 462 25.36 20.87 -2.45
CA ASP A 462 26.10 20.51 -1.25
C ASP A 462 26.49 19.02 -1.24
N SER A 463 27.67 18.71 -0.72
CA SER A 463 28.17 17.32 -0.67
C SER A 463 27.36 16.41 0.24
N SER A 464 26.55 16.95 1.15
CA SER A 464 25.61 16.18 1.97
C SER A 464 24.54 15.49 1.14
N TYR A 465 24.13 16.06 0.01
CA TYR A 465 23.13 15.44 -0.86
C TYR A 465 23.63 14.11 -1.39
N ALA A 466 24.80 14.12 -2.04
CA ALA A 466 25.40 12.91 -2.61
C ALA A 466 25.72 11.84 -1.55
N LEU A 467 25.97 12.26 -0.30
CA LEU A 467 26.31 11.36 0.80
C LEU A 467 25.08 10.78 1.52
N HIS A 468 23.98 11.54 1.60
CA HIS A 468 22.87 11.23 2.50
C HIS A 468 21.52 11.07 1.81
N CYS A 469 21.34 11.50 0.57
CA CYS A 469 20.17 11.13 -0.20
C CYS A 469 20.26 9.64 -0.57
N SER A 470 19.49 8.82 0.13
CA SER A 470 19.52 7.37 -0.01
C SER A 470 18.21 6.72 0.45
N PRO A 471 18.02 5.41 0.23
CA PRO A 471 16.84 4.72 0.73
C PRO A 471 16.71 4.73 2.26
N SER A 472 17.83 4.83 2.99
CA SER A 472 17.79 4.91 4.46
C SER A 472 17.44 6.30 4.99
N ASN A 473 17.63 7.36 4.19
CA ASN A 473 17.37 8.74 4.56
C ASN A 473 16.60 9.48 3.43
N PRO A 474 15.38 9.03 3.08
CA PRO A 474 14.68 9.53 1.89
C PRO A 474 14.25 11.01 2.01
N LEU A 475 14.16 11.55 3.23
CA LEU A 475 13.87 12.98 3.45
C LEU A 475 15.08 13.90 3.19
N SER A 476 16.28 13.34 3.05
CA SER A 476 17.47 14.07 2.59
C SER A 476 17.51 14.24 1.07
N CYS A 477 16.62 13.58 0.34
CA CYS A 477 16.50 13.68 -1.10
C CYS A 477 15.50 14.77 -1.50
N GLU A 478 15.70 15.37 -2.67
CA GLU A 478 14.61 16.07 -3.31
C GLU A 478 13.47 15.09 -3.62
N VAL A 479 12.24 15.59 -3.52
CA VAL A 479 11.04 14.74 -3.60
C VAL A 479 10.98 13.96 -4.91
N GLY A 480 11.44 14.59 -6.01
CA GLY A 480 11.49 14.00 -7.33
C GLY A 480 12.61 12.98 -7.56
N ASP A 481 13.62 12.86 -6.70
CA ASP A 481 14.71 11.90 -6.91
C ASP A 481 14.33 10.48 -6.43
N LEU A 482 13.56 9.79 -7.28
CA LEU A 482 13.10 8.42 -7.00
C LEU A 482 14.20 7.37 -7.16
N SER A 483 15.27 7.69 -7.88
CA SER A 483 16.39 6.76 -8.09
C SER A 483 17.26 6.63 -6.86
N SER A 484 17.58 7.75 -6.22
CA SER A 484 18.39 7.76 -5.01
C SER A 484 17.59 7.30 -3.79
N LYS A 485 16.29 7.63 -3.71
CA LYS A 485 15.39 7.13 -2.64
C LYS A 485 15.10 5.63 -2.72
N HIS A 486 15.21 5.03 -3.90
CA HIS A 486 14.87 3.62 -4.11
C HIS A 486 16.00 2.92 -4.85
N SER A 487 15.89 2.85 -6.17
CA SER A 487 16.91 2.32 -7.04
C SER A 487 16.71 2.89 -8.45
N THR A 488 17.76 2.80 -9.25
CA THR A 488 17.65 2.91 -10.70
C THR A 488 16.74 1.82 -11.27
N ILE A 489 16.27 2.01 -12.50
CA ILE A 489 15.51 1.00 -13.24
C ILE A 489 16.31 0.45 -14.42
N ASN A 490 15.99 -0.77 -14.84
CA ASN A 490 16.54 -1.40 -16.04
C ASN A 490 15.48 -1.39 -17.14
N LEU A 491 15.93 -1.34 -18.40
CA LEU A 491 15.05 -1.37 -19.57
C LEU A 491 15.43 -2.57 -20.45
N GLY A 492 14.57 -3.58 -20.47
CA GLY A 492 14.65 -4.71 -21.39
C GLY A 492 13.69 -4.55 -22.57
N THR A 493 13.64 -5.56 -23.44
CA THR A 493 12.72 -5.63 -24.58
C THR A 493 11.53 -6.57 -24.36
N ASN A 494 11.54 -7.35 -23.28
CA ASN A 494 10.43 -8.23 -22.91
C ASN A 494 9.33 -7.43 -22.18
N VAL A 495 8.45 -6.80 -22.97
CA VAL A 495 7.35 -5.98 -22.45
C VAL A 495 6.49 -6.78 -21.48
N GLY A 496 6.38 -6.28 -20.25
CA GLY A 496 5.57 -6.89 -19.20
C GLY A 496 6.22 -8.09 -18.51
N GLY A 497 7.47 -8.43 -18.83
CA GLY A 497 8.25 -9.43 -18.10
C GLY A 497 8.67 -8.95 -16.71
N VAL A 498 9.06 -9.88 -15.82
CA VAL A 498 9.40 -9.56 -14.43
C VAL A 498 10.50 -8.49 -14.29
N GLU A 499 11.50 -8.49 -15.19
CA GLU A 499 12.63 -7.55 -15.14
C GLU A 499 12.27 -6.12 -15.53
N ALA A 500 11.13 -5.93 -16.21
CA ALA A 500 10.59 -4.62 -16.56
C ALA A 500 9.90 -3.92 -15.37
N LYS A 501 9.68 -4.66 -14.28
CA LYS A 501 8.79 -4.26 -13.20
C LYS A 501 9.53 -3.95 -11.90
N ASN A 502 9.07 -2.92 -11.21
CA ASN A 502 9.51 -2.61 -9.85
C ASN A 502 8.32 -2.18 -9.01
N PHE A 503 8.36 -2.47 -7.70
CA PHE A 503 7.38 -1.96 -6.75
C PHE A 503 8.07 -1.38 -5.53
N PHE A 504 7.88 -0.08 -5.35
CA PHE A 504 8.47 0.71 -4.28
C PHE A 504 7.38 1.26 -3.35
N THR A 505 7.76 1.53 -2.11
CA THR A 505 6.95 2.29 -1.17
C THR A 505 7.74 3.51 -0.74
N ASP A 506 7.29 4.70 -1.14
CA ASP A 506 7.92 5.95 -0.77
C ASP A 506 7.27 6.55 0.47
N VAL A 507 8.09 7.01 1.41
CA VAL A 507 7.63 7.53 2.70
C VAL A 507 7.62 9.04 2.77
N THR A 508 8.01 9.76 1.71
CA THR A 508 8.13 11.23 1.71
C THR A 508 6.80 11.95 1.52
N SER A 509 5.75 11.22 1.11
CA SER A 509 4.37 11.69 0.82
C SER A 509 4.29 12.77 -0.27
N TRP A 510 3.28 12.69 -1.15
CA TRP A 510 3.21 13.53 -2.36
C TRP A 510 1.90 14.32 -2.56
N LEU A 511 1.01 14.43 -1.56
CA LEU A 511 -0.20 15.28 -1.56
C LEU A 511 -0.45 15.89 -0.16
N PRO A 512 -0.88 17.18 -0.02
CA PRO A 512 -1.83 17.94 -0.86
C PRO A 512 -1.27 19.28 -1.44
N ASP A 513 -2.01 19.89 -2.38
CA ASP A 513 -1.77 21.13 -3.15
C ASP A 513 -0.36 21.35 -3.74
N SER A 514 -0.25 21.23 -5.08
CA SER A 514 1.01 21.21 -5.90
C SER A 514 1.82 19.90 -5.88
N GLY A 515 1.17 18.77 -5.57
CA GLY A 515 1.78 17.43 -5.58
C GLY A 515 2.22 16.89 -6.95
N ILE A 516 2.32 15.56 -7.09
CA ILE A 516 2.88 14.92 -8.29
C ILE A 516 1.97 15.03 -9.54
N ILE A 517 0.65 15.18 -9.35
CA ILE A 517 -0.30 15.31 -10.47
C ILE A 517 -0.05 16.62 -11.24
N GLY A 518 0.00 16.53 -12.57
CA GLY A 518 0.31 17.67 -13.45
C GLY A 518 1.80 17.90 -13.66
N ARG A 519 2.66 17.07 -13.07
CA ARG A 519 4.11 17.02 -13.32
C ARG A 519 4.44 15.94 -14.35
N SER A 520 5.72 15.65 -14.53
CA SER A 520 6.17 14.59 -15.44
C SER A 520 7.19 13.67 -14.78
N VAL A 521 7.25 12.43 -15.22
CA VAL A 521 8.36 11.52 -14.92
C VAL A 521 9.30 11.51 -16.11
N VAL A 522 10.61 11.57 -15.84
CA VAL A 522 11.68 11.51 -16.85
C VAL A 522 12.55 10.31 -16.56
N ILE A 523 12.85 9.53 -17.60
CA ILE A 523 13.84 8.45 -17.59
C ILE A 523 15.11 8.98 -18.27
N HIS A 524 16.24 8.82 -17.59
CA HIS A 524 17.54 9.28 -18.05
C HIS A 524 18.31 8.16 -18.76
N GLN A 525 19.45 8.51 -19.36
CA GLN A 525 20.31 7.58 -20.06
C GLN A 525 20.83 6.47 -19.12
N LYS A 526 21.18 5.33 -19.72
CA LYS A 526 21.76 4.17 -19.02
C LYS A 526 22.99 4.56 -18.21
N ASP A 527 23.36 3.72 -17.24
CA ASP A 527 24.56 3.89 -16.41
C ASP A 527 24.61 5.26 -15.70
N ARG A 528 23.43 5.71 -15.22
CA ARG A 528 23.21 7.01 -14.56
C ARG A 528 23.55 8.22 -15.43
N GLY A 529 23.57 8.08 -16.76
CA GLY A 529 23.87 9.17 -17.68
C GLY A 529 22.84 10.31 -17.61
N GLY A 530 23.29 11.55 -17.73
CA GLY A 530 22.44 12.75 -17.58
C GLY A 530 21.33 12.98 -18.62
N PRO A 531 21.50 12.65 -19.92
CA PRO A 531 20.48 12.93 -20.93
C PRO A 531 19.13 12.28 -20.66
N ARG A 532 18.04 12.96 -21.05
CA ARG A 532 16.65 12.47 -20.93
C ARG A 532 16.32 11.61 -22.14
N ILE A 533 15.93 10.34 -21.94
CA ILE A 533 15.62 9.41 -23.05
C ILE A 533 14.12 9.16 -23.23
N ALA A 534 13.32 9.37 -22.18
CA ALA A 534 11.87 9.26 -22.24
C ALA A 534 11.23 10.11 -21.14
N CYS A 535 10.00 10.55 -21.34
CA CYS A 535 9.24 11.29 -20.36
C CYS A 535 7.74 11.10 -20.56
N ALA A 536 6.97 11.29 -19.51
CA ALA A 536 5.52 11.21 -19.56
C ALA A 536 4.88 12.09 -18.48
N ASN A 537 3.73 12.68 -18.79
CA ASN A 537 2.93 13.42 -17.81
C ASN A 537 2.35 12.48 -16.75
N VAL A 538 2.36 12.92 -15.49
CA VAL A 538 1.63 12.27 -14.40
C VAL A 538 0.23 12.83 -14.37
N THR A 539 -0.74 11.99 -14.76
CA THR A 539 -2.16 12.35 -14.82
C THR A 539 -2.93 11.64 -13.72
N MET A 540 -3.92 12.31 -13.14
CA MET A 540 -4.80 11.67 -12.17
C MET A 540 -5.64 10.60 -12.88
N VAL A 541 -5.62 9.39 -12.31
CA VAL A 541 -6.46 8.30 -12.78
C VAL A 541 -7.78 8.39 -12.04
N ARG A 542 -8.82 8.67 -12.81
CA ARG A 542 -10.19 8.70 -12.29
C ARG A 542 -10.60 7.27 -11.96
N VAL A 543 -10.99 7.04 -10.71
CA VAL A 543 -11.60 5.80 -10.23
C VAL A 543 -12.73 5.42 -11.19
N PRO A 544 -12.64 4.29 -11.91
CA PRO A 544 -13.70 3.87 -12.82
C PRO A 544 -14.96 3.56 -12.01
N LYS A 545 -16.05 4.26 -12.35
CA LYS A 545 -17.39 4.03 -11.81
C LYS A 545 -18.38 3.92 -12.97
N ALA A 546 -19.37 3.04 -12.83
CA ALA A 546 -20.43 2.88 -13.80
C ALA A 546 -21.75 2.49 -13.12
N SER A 547 -22.85 2.88 -13.74
CA SER A 547 -24.21 2.58 -13.28
C SER A 547 -25.09 2.20 -14.47
N LEU A 548 -26.22 1.57 -14.19
CA LEU A 548 -27.22 1.27 -15.22
C LEU A 548 -27.93 2.54 -15.65
N GLY A 549 -28.09 2.67 -16.97
CA GLY A 549 -28.98 3.65 -17.59
C GLY A 549 -30.45 3.25 -17.49
N SER A 550 -31.26 3.84 -18.37
CA SER A 550 -32.68 3.50 -18.45
C SER A 550 -32.89 2.03 -18.78
N TRP A 551 -33.84 1.42 -18.08
CA TRP A 551 -34.25 0.06 -18.36
C TRP A 551 -35.23 -0.02 -19.54
N PHE A 552 -35.17 -1.11 -20.30
CA PHE A 552 -36.04 -1.44 -21.43
C PHE A 552 -36.56 -2.88 -21.34
N GLY A 553 -37.58 -3.22 -22.13
CA GLY A 553 -38.17 -4.56 -22.20
C GLY A 553 -39.53 -4.69 -21.51
N PRO A 554 -40.21 -5.85 -21.68
CA PRO A 554 -41.61 -6.07 -21.30
C PRO A 554 -41.87 -6.28 -19.79
N GLY A 555 -40.84 -6.32 -18.95
CA GLY A 555 -40.98 -6.49 -17.49
C GLY A 555 -41.08 -5.19 -16.70
N MET A 556 -41.45 -5.28 -15.42
CA MET A 556 -41.44 -4.15 -14.48
C MET A 556 -40.18 -4.11 -13.58
N SER A 557 -39.30 -5.12 -13.69
CA SER A 557 -38.08 -5.20 -12.88
C SER A 557 -37.26 -3.93 -13.05
N ASN A 558 -36.95 -3.26 -11.96
CA ASN A 558 -36.22 -1.99 -11.93
C ASN A 558 -35.11 -2.10 -10.89
N GLY A 559 -34.36 -1.02 -10.71
CA GLY A 559 -33.32 -0.90 -9.73
C GLY A 559 -32.07 -0.33 -10.37
N GLN A 560 -30.97 -0.49 -9.66
CA GLN A 560 -29.68 0.01 -10.05
C GLN A 560 -28.60 -1.01 -9.71
N VAL A 561 -27.58 -1.08 -10.56
CA VAL A 561 -26.36 -1.80 -10.28
C VAL A 561 -25.21 -0.83 -10.48
N TRP A 562 -24.48 -0.57 -9.40
CA TRP A 562 -23.29 0.28 -9.43
C TRP A 562 -22.04 -0.58 -9.45
N PHE A 563 -21.09 -0.18 -10.27
CA PHE A 563 -19.78 -0.80 -10.42
C PHE A 563 -18.71 0.23 -10.06
N SER A 564 -17.72 -0.16 -9.26
CA SER A 564 -16.57 0.71 -8.95
C SER A 564 -15.28 -0.05 -8.75
N GLN A 565 -14.15 0.50 -9.21
CA GLN A 565 -12.81 -0.01 -8.94
C GLN A 565 -11.97 1.05 -8.24
N ALA A 566 -11.77 0.90 -6.92
CA ALA A 566 -11.03 1.86 -6.09
C ALA A 566 -9.59 2.11 -6.59
N VAL A 567 -8.96 1.07 -7.13
CA VAL A 567 -7.71 1.17 -7.89
C VAL A 567 -7.85 0.42 -9.21
N PRO A 568 -7.21 0.86 -10.31
CA PRO A 568 -7.37 0.24 -11.63
C PRO A 568 -7.02 -1.26 -11.69
N GLN A 569 -6.12 -1.73 -10.83
CA GLN A 569 -5.70 -3.13 -10.71
C GLN A 569 -6.44 -3.88 -9.59
N GLY A 570 -7.44 -3.24 -8.97
CA GLY A 570 -8.22 -3.79 -7.87
C GLY A 570 -9.49 -4.50 -8.35
N PRO A 571 -10.14 -5.27 -7.45
CA PRO A 571 -11.40 -5.92 -7.76
C PRO A 571 -12.51 -4.89 -8.02
N THR A 572 -13.45 -5.26 -8.89
CA THR A 572 -14.66 -4.47 -9.09
C THR A 572 -15.65 -4.76 -7.98
N THR A 573 -16.04 -3.72 -7.25
CA THR A 573 -17.18 -3.78 -6.35
C THR A 573 -18.46 -3.63 -7.16
N ILE A 574 -19.39 -4.56 -6.99
CA ILE A 574 -20.70 -4.59 -7.67
C ILE A 574 -21.77 -4.43 -6.59
N ASN A 575 -22.42 -3.28 -6.55
CA ASN A 575 -23.53 -3.00 -5.64
C ASN A 575 -24.85 -3.15 -6.39
N VAL A 576 -25.63 -4.17 -6.04
CA VAL A 576 -26.88 -4.56 -6.69
C VAL A 576 -28.05 -4.11 -5.81
N SER A 577 -29.00 -3.38 -6.39
CA SER A 577 -30.31 -3.10 -5.81
C SER A 577 -31.35 -3.27 -6.90
N LEU A 578 -32.02 -4.42 -6.95
CA LEU A 578 -33.06 -4.74 -7.92
C LEU A 578 -34.40 -4.96 -7.22
N MET A 579 -35.49 -4.50 -7.84
CA MET A 579 -36.86 -4.53 -7.30
C MET A 579 -37.86 -4.96 -8.38
N ASN A 580 -39.08 -5.29 -7.98
CA ASN A 580 -40.18 -5.74 -8.86
C ASN A 580 -39.77 -6.93 -9.73
N LEU A 581 -39.00 -7.86 -9.17
CA LEU A 581 -38.58 -9.09 -9.85
C LEU A 581 -39.77 -10.05 -9.99
N ASN A 582 -40.80 -9.94 -9.13
CA ASN A 582 -42.07 -10.67 -9.17
C ASN A 582 -41.90 -12.20 -9.25
N SER A 583 -40.79 -12.74 -8.73
CA SER A 583 -40.39 -14.14 -8.92
C SER A 583 -40.32 -14.61 -10.39
N LEU A 584 -40.34 -13.68 -11.35
CA LEU A 584 -40.22 -13.95 -12.79
C LEU A 584 -38.75 -13.98 -13.24
N ALA A 585 -37.89 -13.25 -12.53
CA ALA A 585 -36.47 -13.14 -12.84
C ALA A 585 -35.74 -14.46 -12.57
N GLY A 586 -34.81 -14.81 -13.47
CA GLY A 586 -33.89 -15.93 -13.36
C GLY A 586 -32.47 -15.42 -13.12
N GLY A 587 -31.61 -15.48 -14.15
CA GLY A 587 -30.24 -14.95 -14.10
C GLY A 587 -30.12 -13.52 -14.64
N TYR A 588 -28.99 -12.87 -14.41
CA TYR A 588 -28.63 -11.60 -15.00
C TYR A 588 -27.15 -11.55 -15.37
N HIS A 589 -26.88 -10.99 -16.56
CA HIS A 589 -25.57 -11.05 -17.21
C HIS A 589 -25.24 -9.75 -17.92
N VAL A 590 -23.94 -9.46 -18.08
CA VAL A 590 -23.45 -8.46 -19.01
C VAL A 590 -23.42 -9.07 -20.42
N HIS A 591 -24.02 -8.38 -21.38
CA HIS A 591 -24.07 -8.75 -22.79
C HIS A 591 -23.02 -7.99 -23.61
N ILE A 592 -22.74 -8.43 -24.83
CA ILE A 592 -21.62 -7.91 -25.63
C ILE A 592 -21.83 -6.45 -26.05
N LEU A 593 -23.02 -6.09 -26.54
CA LEU A 593 -23.27 -4.76 -27.11
C LEU A 593 -24.19 -3.90 -26.23
N PRO A 594 -24.08 -2.56 -26.31
CA PRO A 594 -25.07 -1.66 -25.73
C PRO A 594 -26.39 -1.73 -26.51
N ILE A 595 -27.47 -1.31 -25.84
CA ILE A 595 -28.81 -1.17 -26.40
C ILE A 595 -28.78 -0.20 -27.58
N LYS A 596 -29.34 -0.65 -28.71
CA LYS A 596 -29.54 0.16 -29.91
C LYS A 596 -30.72 1.12 -29.70
N PRO A 597 -30.52 2.45 -29.73
CA PRO A 597 -31.61 3.42 -29.57
C PRO A 597 -32.70 3.23 -30.64
N GLY A 598 -33.97 3.36 -30.23
CA GLY A 598 -35.13 3.27 -31.14
C GLY A 598 -35.47 1.87 -31.65
N SER A 599 -34.80 0.82 -31.15
CA SER A 599 -35.18 -0.56 -31.48
C SER A 599 -36.52 -0.94 -30.86
N VAL A 600 -37.35 -1.66 -31.62
CA VAL A 600 -38.65 -2.18 -31.17
C VAL A 600 -38.49 -3.29 -30.13
N ASP A 601 -37.40 -4.07 -30.22
CA ASP A 601 -37.02 -5.09 -29.23
C ASP A 601 -35.57 -4.85 -28.77
N PRO A 602 -35.34 -3.87 -27.89
CA PRO A 602 -34.00 -3.39 -27.53
C PRO A 602 -33.14 -4.46 -26.85
N CYS A 603 -33.75 -5.45 -26.19
CA CYS A 603 -33.03 -6.48 -25.47
C CYS A 603 -32.74 -7.73 -26.31
N SER A 604 -33.21 -7.81 -27.56
CA SER A 604 -33.11 -9.01 -28.40
C SER A 604 -31.68 -9.48 -28.67
N ASN A 605 -31.50 -10.77 -28.98
CA ASN A 605 -30.20 -11.32 -29.37
C ASN A 605 -29.63 -10.65 -30.63
N ALA A 606 -30.49 -10.28 -31.58
CA ALA A 606 -30.08 -9.57 -32.78
C ALA A 606 -29.53 -8.16 -32.49
N ASN A 607 -29.97 -7.52 -31.40
CA ASN A 607 -29.57 -6.15 -31.07
C ASN A 607 -28.38 -6.07 -30.12
N ILE A 608 -28.34 -6.89 -29.06
CA ILE A 608 -27.30 -6.79 -28.03
C ILE A 608 -26.36 -8.00 -27.93
N LEU A 609 -26.56 -9.00 -28.82
CA LEU A 609 -25.83 -10.29 -28.86
C LEU A 609 -25.95 -11.08 -27.54
N GLY A 610 -25.11 -12.12 -27.38
CA GLY A 610 -25.07 -12.99 -26.21
C GLY A 610 -24.29 -12.41 -25.02
N HIS A 611 -23.96 -13.28 -24.07
CA HIS A 611 -23.19 -12.93 -22.88
C HIS A 611 -21.78 -12.45 -23.24
N PHE A 612 -21.24 -11.56 -22.41
CA PHE A 612 -19.88 -11.07 -22.57
C PHE A 612 -18.86 -12.08 -22.06
N ASN A 613 -18.26 -12.81 -23.01
CA ASN A 613 -17.30 -13.89 -22.76
C ASN A 613 -16.04 -13.73 -23.64
N PRO A 614 -15.21 -12.70 -23.41
CA PRO A 614 -14.06 -12.40 -24.26
C PRO A 614 -12.92 -13.42 -24.14
N LEU A 615 -12.94 -14.26 -23.10
CA LEU A 615 -11.97 -15.33 -22.88
C LEU A 615 -12.39 -16.66 -23.50
N ALA A 616 -13.55 -16.69 -24.17
CA ALA A 616 -14.15 -17.91 -24.72
C ALA A 616 -14.23 -19.06 -23.70
N TRP A 617 -14.63 -18.72 -22.46
CA TRP A 617 -14.84 -19.70 -21.40
C TRP A 617 -15.90 -20.72 -21.82
N ASN A 618 -15.61 -22.01 -21.64
CA ASN A 618 -16.58 -23.06 -21.89
C ASN A 618 -17.55 -23.16 -20.72
N ILE A 619 -18.76 -22.64 -20.91
CA ILE A 619 -19.82 -22.59 -19.91
C ILE A 619 -20.21 -23.96 -19.33
N SER A 620 -20.00 -25.06 -20.07
CA SER A 620 -20.28 -26.42 -19.57
C SER A 620 -19.35 -26.83 -18.42
N ASN A 621 -18.23 -26.11 -18.24
CA ASN A 621 -17.30 -26.32 -17.14
C ASN A 621 -17.63 -25.46 -15.91
N SER A 622 -18.58 -24.53 -16.01
CA SER A 622 -18.94 -23.66 -14.89
C SER A 622 -19.66 -24.45 -13.80
N PRO A 623 -19.27 -24.29 -12.52
CA PRO A 623 -20.03 -24.84 -11.40
C PRO A 623 -21.44 -24.25 -11.33
N ALA A 624 -22.29 -24.85 -10.48
CA ALA A 624 -23.62 -24.30 -10.20
C ALA A 624 -23.54 -22.82 -9.75
N PRO A 625 -24.56 -21.98 -10.04
CA PRO A 625 -24.57 -20.58 -9.66
C PRO A 625 -24.23 -20.34 -8.17
N GLY A 626 -23.30 -19.43 -7.91
CA GLY A 626 -22.79 -19.09 -6.56
C GLY A 626 -21.78 -20.07 -5.97
N ALA A 627 -21.60 -21.26 -6.57
CA ALA A 627 -20.73 -22.30 -6.01
C ALA A 627 -19.25 -22.07 -6.34
N GLY A 628 -18.93 -21.77 -7.60
CA GLY A 628 -17.56 -21.64 -8.11
C GLY A 628 -16.88 -20.32 -7.77
N THR A 629 -15.59 -20.22 -8.04
CA THR A 629 -14.84 -18.96 -8.01
C THR A 629 -15.09 -18.13 -9.26
N VAL A 630 -14.86 -16.82 -9.19
CA VAL A 630 -15.22 -15.89 -10.27
C VAL A 630 -14.51 -16.16 -11.61
N ASP A 631 -13.35 -16.81 -11.58
CA ASP A 631 -12.58 -17.23 -12.76
C ASP A 631 -13.15 -18.49 -13.45
N GLN A 632 -14.16 -19.14 -12.86
CA GLN A 632 -14.83 -20.33 -13.40
C GLN A 632 -16.13 -20.01 -14.15
N TYR A 633 -16.34 -18.74 -14.49
CA TYR A 633 -17.51 -18.23 -15.19
C TYR A 633 -17.11 -17.25 -16.28
N GLU A 634 -18.04 -16.95 -17.19
CA GLU A 634 -17.87 -15.88 -18.16
C GLU A 634 -17.67 -14.53 -17.43
N ILE A 635 -16.89 -13.60 -17.99
CA ILE A 635 -16.66 -12.29 -17.36
C ILE A 635 -18.00 -11.61 -17.04
N GLY A 636 -18.95 -11.66 -17.98
CA GLY A 636 -20.27 -11.07 -17.82
C GLY A 636 -21.27 -11.87 -16.98
N ASP A 637 -20.94 -13.05 -16.48
CA ASP A 637 -21.90 -13.93 -15.80
C ASP A 637 -22.03 -13.63 -14.29
N ILE A 638 -22.84 -12.63 -13.93
CA ILE A 638 -23.00 -12.20 -12.53
C ILE A 638 -23.77 -13.25 -11.72
N SER A 639 -24.84 -13.80 -12.27
CA SER A 639 -25.63 -14.83 -11.56
C SER A 639 -24.90 -16.14 -11.36
N GLY A 640 -24.12 -16.59 -12.35
CA GLY A 640 -23.25 -17.75 -12.20
C GLY A 640 -22.26 -17.55 -11.07
N LYS A 641 -21.64 -16.37 -10.96
CA LYS A 641 -20.66 -16.05 -9.92
C LYS A 641 -21.26 -15.91 -8.51
N PHE A 642 -22.42 -15.26 -8.39
CA PHE A 642 -22.92 -14.79 -7.10
C PHE A 642 -24.32 -15.28 -6.70
N GLY A 643 -24.97 -16.07 -7.56
CA GLY A 643 -26.29 -16.66 -7.31
C GLY A 643 -27.40 -16.08 -8.20
N MET A 644 -28.49 -16.84 -8.32
CA MET A 644 -29.65 -16.52 -9.16
C MET A 644 -30.62 -15.54 -8.48
N LEU A 645 -31.46 -14.86 -9.27
CA LEU A 645 -32.58 -14.04 -8.78
C LEU A 645 -33.89 -14.82 -8.64
N THR A 646 -33.88 -16.13 -8.95
CA THR A 646 -35.06 -16.99 -8.94
C THR A 646 -35.78 -16.96 -7.59
N GLY A 647 -37.09 -16.74 -7.61
CA GLY A 647 -37.94 -16.71 -6.41
C GLY A 647 -37.84 -15.42 -5.60
N LEU A 648 -36.98 -14.47 -5.98
CA LEU A 648 -36.86 -13.18 -5.31
C LEU A 648 -37.85 -12.16 -5.90
N ASP A 649 -38.32 -11.24 -5.06
CA ASP A 649 -39.02 -10.03 -5.50
C ASP A 649 -38.09 -8.80 -5.51
N GLN A 650 -37.12 -8.78 -4.61
CA GLN A 650 -36.05 -7.79 -4.53
C GLN A 650 -34.70 -8.46 -4.24
N SER A 651 -33.61 -7.81 -4.65
CA SER A 651 -32.24 -8.26 -4.39
C SER A 651 -31.37 -7.07 -4.03
N GLU A 652 -30.76 -7.12 -2.85
CA GLU A 652 -29.78 -6.15 -2.37
C GLU A 652 -28.50 -6.89 -1.98
N ALA A 653 -27.40 -6.62 -2.67
CA ALA A 653 -26.14 -7.31 -2.44
C ALA A 653 -24.92 -6.49 -2.85
N VAL A 654 -23.80 -6.71 -2.18
CA VAL A 654 -22.50 -6.16 -2.58
C VAL A 654 -21.53 -7.30 -2.84
N TYR A 655 -20.98 -7.35 -4.05
CA TYR A 655 -20.02 -8.37 -4.47
C TYR A 655 -18.66 -7.73 -4.81
N MET A 656 -17.62 -8.56 -4.78
CA MET A 656 -16.30 -8.21 -5.29
C MET A 656 -15.88 -9.22 -6.36
N ASP A 657 -15.52 -8.71 -7.54
CA ASP A 657 -15.10 -9.49 -8.69
C ASP A 657 -13.76 -8.99 -9.25
N PRO A 658 -12.63 -9.68 -8.96
CA PRO A 658 -11.33 -9.40 -9.59
C PRO A 658 -11.27 -9.73 -11.09
N GLU A 659 -12.29 -10.38 -11.65
CA GLU A 659 -12.38 -10.82 -13.04
C GLU A 659 -13.28 -9.94 -13.91
N MET A 660 -13.87 -8.88 -13.35
CA MET A 660 -14.79 -7.99 -14.06
C MET A 660 -14.23 -6.57 -14.19
N PRO A 661 -13.32 -6.30 -15.14
CA PRO A 661 -12.68 -5.00 -15.25
C PRO A 661 -13.65 -3.91 -15.75
N LEU A 662 -13.46 -2.67 -15.31
CA LEU A 662 -14.18 -1.48 -15.82
C LEU A 662 -13.35 -0.68 -16.83
N THR A 663 -12.12 -1.10 -17.08
CA THR A 663 -11.21 -0.46 -18.04
C THR A 663 -10.47 -1.50 -18.88
N GLY A 664 -9.77 -1.05 -19.92
CA GLY A 664 -9.03 -1.93 -20.81
C GLY A 664 -9.92 -2.71 -21.78
N PRO A 665 -9.33 -3.66 -22.54
CA PRO A 665 -10.01 -4.34 -23.65
C PRO A 665 -11.20 -5.20 -23.21
N TYR A 666 -11.19 -5.66 -21.95
CA TYR A 666 -12.26 -6.50 -21.40
C TYR A 666 -13.25 -5.73 -20.53
N SER A 667 -13.24 -4.39 -20.59
CA SER A 667 -14.17 -3.56 -19.83
C SER A 667 -15.63 -3.97 -20.08
N ILE A 668 -16.43 -4.01 -19.01
CA ILE A 668 -17.89 -4.13 -19.08
C ILE A 668 -18.60 -2.78 -19.31
N VAL A 669 -17.90 -1.66 -19.19
CA VAL A 669 -18.47 -0.32 -19.42
C VAL A 669 -18.78 -0.14 -20.91
N GLY A 670 -19.92 0.48 -21.22
CA GLY A 670 -20.40 0.66 -22.60
C GLY A 670 -21.11 -0.57 -23.16
N ARG A 671 -21.36 -1.58 -22.32
CA ARG A 671 -22.15 -2.77 -22.66
C ARG A 671 -23.56 -2.66 -22.10
N SER A 672 -24.32 -3.75 -22.09
CA SER A 672 -25.63 -3.82 -21.46
C SER A 672 -25.69 -4.93 -20.41
N ILE A 673 -26.48 -4.73 -19.37
CA ILE A 673 -26.92 -5.79 -18.46
C ILE A 673 -28.28 -6.29 -18.95
N VAL A 674 -28.52 -7.60 -18.79
CA VAL A 674 -29.81 -8.23 -19.09
C VAL A 674 -30.24 -9.04 -17.89
N VAL A 675 -31.46 -8.81 -17.42
CA VAL A 675 -32.18 -9.71 -16.51
C VAL A 675 -32.98 -10.66 -17.37
N HIS A 676 -32.81 -11.96 -17.14
CA HIS A 676 -33.53 -13.04 -17.82
C HIS A 676 -34.71 -13.49 -16.97
N ARG A 677 -35.66 -14.17 -17.60
CA ARG A 677 -36.68 -14.97 -16.94
C ARG A 677 -36.11 -16.32 -16.51
N THR A 678 -36.84 -17.04 -15.66
CA THR A 678 -36.51 -18.43 -15.27
C THR A 678 -36.42 -19.40 -16.45
N ASN A 679 -37.12 -19.12 -17.57
CA ASN A 679 -37.02 -19.89 -18.82
C ASN A 679 -35.88 -19.43 -19.75
N GLY A 680 -35.01 -18.51 -19.32
CA GLY A 680 -33.86 -18.00 -20.08
C GLY A 680 -34.17 -16.88 -21.06
N SER A 681 -35.45 -16.60 -21.37
CA SER A 681 -35.81 -15.46 -22.22
C SER A 681 -35.46 -14.12 -21.55
N ARG A 682 -35.17 -13.09 -22.34
CA ARG A 682 -34.72 -11.79 -21.83
C ARG A 682 -35.90 -10.99 -21.30
N LEU A 683 -35.87 -10.64 -20.02
CA LEU A 683 -36.94 -9.91 -19.34
C LEU A 683 -36.78 -8.41 -19.52
N ARG A 684 -35.59 -7.89 -19.19
CA ARG A 684 -35.24 -6.47 -19.28
C ARG A 684 -33.76 -6.26 -19.48
N CYS A 685 -33.39 -5.11 -20.00
CA CYS A 685 -32.00 -4.72 -20.20
C CYS A 685 -31.77 -3.24 -19.93
N ALA A 686 -30.54 -2.89 -19.55
CA ALA A 686 -30.09 -1.50 -19.39
C ALA A 686 -28.62 -1.38 -19.81
N ASN A 687 -28.21 -0.21 -20.31
CA ASN A 687 -26.79 0.04 -20.62
C ASN A 687 -25.99 0.24 -19.33
N ILE A 688 -24.75 -0.24 -19.32
CA ILE A 688 -23.76 0.05 -18.27
C ILE A 688 -23.02 1.32 -18.70
N ILE A 689 -23.38 2.44 -18.09
CA ILE A 689 -22.90 3.77 -18.43
C ILE A 689 -21.86 4.18 -17.41
N ALA A 690 -20.70 4.65 -17.86
CA ALA A 690 -19.73 5.19 -16.93
C ALA A 690 -20.24 6.48 -16.28
N ASP A 691 -20.00 6.59 -14.97
CA ASP A 691 -20.44 7.74 -14.20
C ASP A 691 -19.59 8.96 -14.52
N ARG A 692 -20.24 10.13 -14.55
CA ARG A 692 -19.57 11.40 -14.79
C ARG A 692 -19.06 11.97 -13.47
N ASN A 693 -17.74 12.05 -13.32
CA ASN A 693 -17.14 12.85 -12.26
C ASN A 693 -17.44 14.35 -12.47
N ALA A 694 -17.74 15.07 -11.40
CA ALA A 694 -18.19 16.47 -11.44
C ALA A 694 -17.20 17.41 -12.14
N ASP A 695 -15.90 17.15 -11.96
CA ASP A 695 -14.77 17.87 -12.55
C ASP A 695 -14.31 17.29 -13.90
N GLY A 696 -15.06 16.32 -14.47
CA GLY A 696 -14.68 15.54 -15.64
C GLY A 696 -15.28 16.01 -16.96
N ARG A 697 -14.55 15.72 -18.05
CA ARG A 697 -15.02 15.89 -19.43
C ARG A 697 -15.01 14.55 -20.17
N TRP A 698 -16.09 14.29 -20.89
CA TRP A 698 -16.16 13.17 -21.83
C TRP A 698 -15.41 13.53 -23.10
N THR A 699 -14.46 12.69 -23.49
CA THR A 699 -13.87 12.73 -24.82
C THR A 699 -14.51 11.63 -25.64
N ILE A 700 -15.14 12.02 -26.75
CA ILE A 700 -15.79 11.09 -27.67
C ILE A 700 -15.08 11.21 -29.01
N ALA A 701 -14.51 10.11 -29.49
CA ALA A 701 -13.93 10.05 -30.83
C ALA A 701 -14.96 9.52 -31.82
N LYS A 702 -15.03 10.12 -33.02
CA LYS A 702 -15.93 9.69 -34.10
C LYS A 702 -15.13 9.50 -35.37
N ALA A 703 -15.01 8.26 -35.84
CA ALA A 703 -14.51 7.93 -37.16
C ALA A 703 -15.71 7.69 -38.10
N VAL A 704 -15.69 8.33 -39.27
CA VAL A 704 -16.75 8.20 -40.28
C VAL A 704 -16.14 7.64 -41.55
N PHE A 705 -16.69 6.53 -42.03
CA PHE A 705 -16.28 5.84 -43.24
C PHE A 705 -17.32 6.13 -44.32
N ASN A 706 -16.88 6.69 -45.45
CA ASN A 706 -17.72 7.11 -46.57
C ASN A 706 -17.28 6.47 -47.91
N GLY A 707 -16.53 5.37 -47.86
CA GLY A 707 -15.98 4.69 -49.03
C GLY A 707 -16.63 3.32 -49.25
N THR A 708 -15.84 2.34 -49.68
CA THR A 708 -16.29 0.94 -49.85
C THR A 708 -16.89 0.36 -48.57
N VAL A 709 -16.38 0.80 -47.41
CA VAL A 709 -17.01 0.62 -46.11
C VAL A 709 -17.72 1.92 -45.76
N THR A 710 -19.02 1.85 -45.51
CA THR A 710 -19.82 2.98 -45.00
C THR A 710 -20.17 2.75 -43.53
N GLY A 711 -20.13 3.79 -42.73
CA GLY A 711 -20.50 3.69 -41.32
C GLY A 711 -19.86 4.72 -40.42
N THR A 712 -20.21 4.67 -39.13
CA THR A 712 -19.60 5.51 -38.10
C THR A 712 -19.16 4.62 -36.95
N VAL A 713 -17.91 4.77 -36.53
CA VAL A 713 -17.42 4.24 -35.26
C VAL A 713 -17.35 5.40 -34.28
N ARG A 714 -18.05 5.28 -33.16
CA ARG A 714 -18.02 6.25 -32.06
C ARG A 714 -17.40 5.54 -30.86
N MET A 715 -16.34 6.12 -30.31
CA MET A 715 -15.59 5.63 -29.14
C MET A 715 -15.70 6.62 -27.99
#